data_AF-A0A257EKN2-F1
#
_entry.id   AF-A0A257EKN2-F1
#
_cell.length_a   1.000
_cell.length_b   1.000
_cell.length_c   1.000
_cell.angle_alpha   90.00
_cell.angle_beta   90.00
_cell.angle_gamma   90.00
#
_symmetry.space_group_name_H-M   'P 1'
#
loop_
_entity.id
_entity.type
_entity.pdbx_description
1 polymer ?
#
loop_
_entity_poly.entity_id
_entity_poly.type
_entity_poly.pdbx_seq_one_letter_code
_entity_poly.pdbx_strand_id
1 'polypeptide(L)'
;MPQPKYDLAMAARPDLLLPDAEAEQVVFNLDRLNPVGRRAVFKASAMAALLRLTLRVCLRLNLRWRIAGLAMITRHADVAAVLADDQTYSVPFNAEMTRLAAGATFMLGMTGPEHAARRQDVQALIGPGVLDDFLATTAVSARAILAAAPGDINVMADYFTRVCSDASSEFLGLDLADPDRFSAYSIAISALVFGDPFGKPEIREQASHAALMMRRTFDAAIAAARAGSGGPGLLPRLLALQAAPQHLPWSDADIRAHLMGLHIGVVPTVTLMAGNILGWLQDNPDVMAEAQASARAAANGDAAAAAHLRALLLEVARLRPALSPGQFRLVTRDTELPGGLFGPTRLKANSVVMAGTAMALIDPRHYPDPHAFRLGRPLDHGAVNLIFGALPHECLGREMAIGQLVILFRELLALDNLRPAPGADGRLHKAQAFPRCQIWQFDRPATLGPRPLPPFRLGDLAPQGRAARLAAAVQPGLLRLAGRLSRLFGTVIRPDWPAPVQVIAAPGAVAAVRSDEAHFALPHRAALIAVQGGPAPDRARLDALIETALTGEDRAALEAEAERIGAALLANADGSIEVMRDYLWRSVAELASARFGLALDTVPAFADWCLAVANHLHHDPQDRAVARAIAHNAASRIQLALDAAIDAALTQPGDPALLLPRLLAQLVAPATRPTAEARALAAAIGDAAAQGAELIFTPEMSGYLDRDRQRAKANVAAEADDGVLAAVRAAARQHGVWVHLGSLALAVGGDLFANRGFLIDPEGNIRARYDKIHLFDVTLGNGESYRESAAYAPGEAAVVAETPWGGLGLTICYDLRFPALHRALAVAGASILSVPAAFTRPTGEAHWHILLRARAIETGCFVVAAAQTGSHADGRATYGHSLVVAPWGEVLLDMGEAPGVAVIDLDLGAVAVARGKVPALAHAREFRLPQA
;
A
#
# COMPACT_ATOMS: atom_id res chain seq x y z
N MET A 1 33.47 3.73 25.53
CA MET A 1 32.77 4.84 24.84
C MET A 1 31.42 4.31 24.37
N PRO A 2 30.31 5.07 24.47
CA PRO A 2 29.05 4.63 23.89
C PRO A 2 29.20 4.53 22.36
N GLN A 3 28.66 3.46 21.76
CA GLN A 3 28.61 3.37 20.30
C GLN A 3 27.73 4.51 19.73
N PRO A 4 28.08 5.08 18.56
CA PRO A 4 27.28 6.14 17.97
C PRO A 4 25.88 5.62 17.63
N LYS A 5 24.86 6.41 17.96
CA LYS A 5 23.43 6.13 17.71
C LYS A 5 23.04 6.10 16.22
N TYR A 6 24.03 6.16 15.34
CA TYR A 6 23.95 6.15 13.89
C TYR A 6 25.15 5.33 13.42
N ASP A 7 24.96 4.03 13.25
CA ASP A 7 25.99 3.21 12.62
C ASP A 7 25.94 3.49 11.11
N LEU A 8 26.85 4.35 10.64
CA LEU A 8 26.98 4.69 9.23
C LEU A 8 27.38 3.49 8.37
N ALA A 9 27.85 2.39 8.99
CA ALA A 9 28.03 1.13 8.30
C ALA A 9 26.69 0.46 7.94
N MET A 10 25.54 0.82 8.54
CA MET A 10 24.24 0.25 8.16
C MET A 10 23.81 0.57 6.72
N ALA A 11 24.20 1.74 6.20
CA ALA A 11 24.01 2.07 4.79
C ALA A 11 24.85 1.16 3.84
N ALA A 12 25.75 0.36 4.40
CA ALA A 12 26.59 -0.64 3.73
C ALA A 12 26.40 -2.06 4.32
N ARG A 13 25.27 -2.33 5.01
CA ARG A 13 24.91 -3.65 5.58
C ARG A 13 23.72 -4.30 4.83
N PRO A 14 23.92 -4.77 3.58
CA PRO A 14 22.86 -5.45 2.82
C PRO A 14 22.57 -6.88 3.33
N ASP A 15 23.19 -7.31 4.45
CA ASP A 15 22.82 -8.46 5.29
C ASP A 15 21.48 -8.31 6.02
N LEU A 16 20.83 -7.14 5.89
CA LEU A 16 19.51 -6.84 6.43
C LEU A 16 18.36 -7.02 5.42
N LEU A 17 18.64 -7.52 4.20
CA LEU A 17 17.58 -7.99 3.29
C LEU A 17 17.17 -9.42 3.67
N LEU A 18 15.87 -9.68 3.71
CA LEU A 18 15.33 -11.01 4.01
C LEU A 18 15.80 -12.04 2.96
N PRO A 19 16.20 -13.26 3.39
CA PRO A 19 16.37 -14.41 2.50
C PRO A 19 15.09 -14.70 1.72
N ASP A 20 15.21 -15.27 0.52
CA ASP A 20 14.06 -15.51 -0.38
C ASP A 20 12.92 -16.31 0.29
N ALA A 21 13.24 -17.29 1.13
CA ALA A 21 12.24 -18.09 1.85
C ALA A 21 11.46 -17.30 2.93
N GLU A 22 12.04 -16.23 3.48
CA GLU A 22 11.38 -15.30 4.41
C GLU A 22 10.65 -14.20 3.63
N ALA A 23 11.26 -13.67 2.57
CA ALA A 23 10.67 -12.68 1.68
C ALA A 23 9.38 -13.18 1.00
N GLU A 24 9.29 -14.48 0.69
CA GLU A 24 8.08 -15.11 0.15
C GLU A 24 6.89 -15.10 1.12
N GLN A 25 7.14 -15.10 2.44
CA GLN A 25 6.11 -15.12 3.48
C GLN A 25 5.60 -13.72 3.85
N VAL A 26 6.24 -12.66 3.34
CA VAL A 26 5.86 -11.27 3.57
C VAL A 26 4.49 -10.97 2.94
N VAL A 27 3.56 -10.46 3.74
CA VAL A 27 2.34 -9.85 3.23
C VAL A 27 2.70 -8.48 2.65
N PHE A 28 2.71 -8.39 1.32
CA PHE A 28 3.03 -7.14 0.62
C PHE A 28 1.92 -6.10 0.79
N ASN A 29 2.28 -4.91 1.27
CA ASN A 29 1.40 -3.74 1.35
C ASN A 29 2.25 -2.44 1.35
N LEU A 30 2.06 -1.59 0.34
CA LEU A 30 2.75 -0.30 0.22
C LEU A 30 2.45 0.68 1.36
N ASP A 31 1.31 0.59 2.02
CA ASP A 31 0.97 1.48 3.12
C ASP A 31 1.77 1.19 4.39
N ARG A 32 2.41 0.01 4.50
CA ARG A 32 3.43 -0.27 5.54
C ARG A 32 4.66 0.61 5.41
N LEU A 33 4.87 1.28 4.27
CA LEU A 33 5.91 2.30 4.13
C LEU A 33 5.57 3.58 4.94
N ASN A 34 4.31 3.82 5.27
CA ASN A 34 3.88 5.02 5.99
C ASN A 34 4.16 4.95 7.51
N PRO A 35 4.45 6.10 8.16
CA PRO A 35 4.54 6.15 9.62
C PRO A 35 3.16 5.97 10.27
N VAL A 36 2.95 4.85 10.96
CA VAL A 36 1.68 4.49 11.61
C VAL A 36 1.40 5.35 12.85
N GLY A 37 0.17 5.87 12.95
CA GLY A 37 -0.35 6.59 14.12
C GLY A 37 -0.06 8.09 14.17
N ARG A 38 -1.02 8.87 14.71
CA ARG A 38 -1.01 10.35 14.70
C ARG A 38 0.30 10.98 15.23
N ARG A 39 0.91 10.39 16.26
CA ARG A 39 2.19 10.86 16.83
C ARG A 39 3.37 10.67 15.88
N ALA A 40 3.40 9.59 15.09
CA ALA A 40 4.47 9.34 14.12
C ALA A 40 4.33 10.26 12.90
N VAL A 41 3.11 10.41 12.37
CA VAL A 41 2.79 11.37 11.29
C VAL A 41 3.19 12.79 11.68
N PHE A 42 2.78 13.27 12.87
CA PHE A 42 3.16 14.61 13.35
C PHE A 42 4.68 14.80 13.46
N LYS A 43 5.40 13.83 14.03
CA LYS A 43 6.88 13.86 14.11
C LYS A 43 7.52 13.91 12.72
N ALA A 44 7.04 13.11 11.77
CA ALA A 44 7.53 13.11 10.39
C ALA A 44 7.29 14.46 9.69
N SER A 45 6.09 15.02 9.82
CA SER A 45 5.75 16.33 9.24
C SER A 45 6.58 17.48 9.84
N ALA A 46 6.75 17.50 11.17
CA ALA A 46 7.56 18.50 11.86
C ALA A 46 9.04 18.40 11.47
N MET A 47 9.58 17.18 11.36
CA MET A 47 10.97 16.95 10.95
C MET A 47 11.20 17.33 9.48
N ALA A 48 10.24 17.06 8.59
CA ALA A 48 10.29 17.49 7.19
C ALA A 48 10.15 19.02 7.02
N ALA A 49 9.46 19.71 7.92
CA ALA A 49 9.43 21.18 7.95
C ALA A 49 10.78 21.76 8.44
N LEU A 50 11.32 21.21 9.54
CA LEU A 50 12.62 21.61 10.09
C LEU A 50 13.76 21.38 9.08
N LEU A 51 13.79 20.23 8.41
CA LEU A 51 14.79 19.91 7.38
C LEU A 51 14.74 20.92 6.22
N ARG A 52 13.54 21.31 5.76
CA ARG A 52 13.38 22.32 4.70
C ARG A 52 13.86 23.70 5.13
N LEU A 53 13.65 24.09 6.40
CA LEU A 53 14.19 25.33 6.94
C LEU A 53 15.72 25.30 7.01
N THR A 54 16.29 24.22 7.58
CA THR A 54 17.75 24.00 7.68
C THR A 54 18.41 24.04 6.30
N LEU A 55 17.82 23.35 5.31
CA LEU A 55 18.32 23.34 3.93
C LEU A 55 18.36 24.74 3.30
N ARG A 56 17.35 25.59 3.52
CA ARG A 56 17.33 26.98 3.05
C ARG A 56 18.41 27.83 3.73
N VAL A 57 18.63 27.64 5.04
CA VAL A 57 19.71 28.31 5.78
C VAL A 57 21.08 27.87 5.24
N CYS A 58 21.27 26.57 4.99
CA CYS A 58 22.46 26.01 4.36
C CYS A 58 22.76 26.64 3.00
N LEU A 59 21.76 26.70 2.10
CA LEU A 59 21.89 27.31 0.78
C LEU A 59 22.23 28.81 0.83
N ARG A 60 21.56 29.55 1.73
CA ARG A 60 21.74 31.00 1.87
C ARG A 60 23.13 31.33 2.40
N LEU A 61 23.54 30.71 3.51
CA LEU A 61 24.80 31.00 4.20
C LEU A 61 26.01 30.23 3.65
N ASN A 62 25.82 29.26 2.76
CA ASN A 62 26.83 28.25 2.41
C ASN A 62 27.32 27.43 3.61
N LEU A 63 26.40 27.14 4.53
CA LEU A 63 26.67 26.26 5.66
C LEU A 63 26.60 24.81 5.19
N ARG A 64 27.77 24.15 5.14
CA ARG A 64 27.88 22.71 4.87
C ARG A 64 27.70 21.96 6.18
N TRP A 65 26.46 21.56 6.43
CA TRP A 65 26.06 20.95 7.70
C TRP A 65 26.59 19.52 7.80
N ARG A 66 27.15 19.16 8.96
CA ARG A 66 27.68 17.83 9.27
C ARG A 66 27.13 17.36 10.61
N ILE A 67 26.41 16.25 10.63
CA ILE A 67 26.02 15.54 11.86
C ILE A 67 26.26 14.04 11.65
N ALA A 68 26.90 13.39 12.62
CA ALA A 68 27.06 11.93 12.69
C ALA A 68 27.36 11.27 11.33
N GLY A 69 28.41 11.74 10.64
CA GLY A 69 28.89 11.20 9.36
C GLY A 69 28.02 11.45 8.12
N LEU A 70 26.89 12.14 8.24
CA LEU A 70 26.18 12.75 7.12
C LEU A 70 26.67 14.18 6.90
N ALA A 71 27.01 14.52 5.67
CA ALA A 71 27.29 15.88 5.20
C ALA A 71 26.23 16.34 4.19
N MET A 72 25.75 17.58 4.32
CA MET A 72 24.72 18.14 3.42
C MET A 72 25.28 19.31 2.59
N ILE A 73 25.08 19.22 1.27
CA ILE A 73 25.56 20.18 0.28
C ILE A 73 24.35 20.68 -0.52
N THR A 74 24.29 22.00 -0.77
CA THR A 74 23.08 22.65 -1.31
C THR A 74 23.32 23.62 -2.46
N ARG A 75 24.53 24.18 -2.62
CA ARG A 75 24.86 25.09 -3.73
C ARG A 75 24.90 24.35 -5.06
N HIS A 76 24.51 25.02 -6.14
CA HIS A 76 24.46 24.39 -7.47
C HIS A 76 25.80 23.84 -7.95
N ALA A 77 26.86 24.65 -7.90
CA ALA A 77 28.19 24.23 -8.34
C ALA A 77 28.76 23.09 -7.48
N ASP A 78 28.55 23.12 -6.16
CA ASP A 78 29.03 22.08 -5.25
C ASP A 78 28.27 20.75 -5.49
N VAL A 79 26.95 20.81 -5.67
CA VAL A 79 26.11 19.64 -5.98
C VAL A 79 26.50 19.04 -7.33
N ALA A 80 26.65 19.87 -8.37
CA ALA A 80 27.10 19.40 -9.68
C ALA A 80 28.49 18.74 -9.61
N ALA A 81 29.45 19.33 -8.88
CA ALA A 81 30.79 18.77 -8.72
C ALA A 81 30.80 17.44 -7.93
N VAL A 82 29.97 17.29 -6.90
CA VAL A 82 29.85 16.02 -6.16
C VAL A 82 29.20 14.92 -7.01
N LEU A 83 28.23 15.27 -7.86
CA LEU A 83 27.61 14.31 -8.77
C LEU A 83 28.55 13.93 -9.94
N ALA A 84 29.46 14.83 -10.32
CA ALA A 84 30.45 14.68 -11.39
C ALA A 84 31.62 13.73 -11.09
N ASP A 85 31.94 13.48 -9.82
CA ASP A 85 33.08 12.67 -9.39
C ASP A 85 32.59 11.39 -8.70
N ASP A 86 32.20 10.39 -9.49
CA ASP A 86 31.72 9.08 -9.00
C ASP A 86 32.83 8.21 -8.39
N GLN A 87 34.10 8.58 -8.60
CA GLN A 87 35.26 7.92 -8.01
C GLN A 87 35.46 8.32 -6.55
N THR A 88 35.29 9.60 -6.22
CA THR A 88 35.34 10.12 -4.84
C THR A 88 33.98 9.99 -4.13
N TYR A 89 32.88 10.17 -4.87
CA TYR A 89 31.51 10.18 -4.38
C TYR A 89 30.69 9.10 -5.11
N SER A 90 30.87 7.84 -4.70
CA SER A 90 30.19 6.70 -5.32
C SER A 90 28.70 6.63 -4.96
N VAL A 91 27.93 5.88 -5.73
CA VAL A 91 26.52 5.59 -5.41
C VAL A 91 26.42 4.62 -4.22
N PRO A 92 25.58 4.90 -3.20
CA PRO A 92 25.58 4.13 -1.96
C PRO A 92 24.88 2.76 -2.09
N PHE A 93 23.98 2.61 -3.07
CA PHE A 93 23.07 1.48 -3.19
C PHE A 93 23.61 0.29 -4.02
N ASN A 94 24.87 0.32 -4.48
CA ASN A 94 25.42 -0.75 -5.34
C ASN A 94 25.21 -2.14 -4.74
N ALA A 95 25.75 -2.36 -3.53
CA ALA A 95 25.72 -3.67 -2.87
C ALA A 95 24.29 -4.13 -2.50
N GLU A 96 23.37 -3.18 -2.31
CA GLU A 96 21.95 -3.46 -2.03
C GLU A 96 21.22 -3.88 -3.30
N MET A 97 21.37 -3.12 -4.39
CA MET A 97 20.86 -3.48 -5.73
C MET A 97 21.40 -4.83 -6.22
N THR A 98 22.68 -5.12 -5.97
CA THR A 98 23.29 -6.44 -6.29
C THR A 98 22.56 -7.59 -5.62
N ARG A 99 22.08 -7.42 -4.38
CA ARG A 99 21.32 -8.47 -3.67
C ARG A 99 19.86 -8.50 -4.10
N LEU A 100 19.22 -7.35 -4.27
CA LEU A 100 17.85 -7.27 -4.78
C LEU A 100 17.70 -7.95 -6.16
N ALA A 101 18.70 -7.81 -7.05
CA ALA A 101 18.73 -8.49 -8.35
C ALA A 101 19.40 -9.88 -8.32
N ALA A 102 19.79 -10.40 -7.15
CA ALA A 102 20.46 -11.69 -6.95
C ALA A 102 21.73 -11.90 -7.81
N GLY A 103 22.78 -11.12 -7.53
CA GLY A 103 24.15 -11.41 -7.95
C GLY A 103 24.79 -10.41 -8.93
N ALA A 104 24.01 -9.51 -9.53
CA ALA A 104 24.51 -8.46 -10.42
C ALA A 104 23.78 -7.13 -10.14
N THR A 105 24.36 -6.00 -10.53
CA THR A 105 23.80 -4.67 -10.29
C THR A 105 23.35 -4.00 -11.59
N PHE A 106 22.46 -3.02 -11.50
CA PHE A 106 22.11 -2.16 -12.62
C PHE A 106 23.25 -1.15 -12.87
N MET A 107 23.47 -0.72 -14.12
CA MET A 107 24.48 0.31 -14.47
C MET A 107 24.47 1.56 -13.56
N LEU A 108 23.32 2.06 -13.08
CA LEU A 108 23.31 3.20 -12.14
C LEU A 108 23.85 2.88 -10.74
N GLY A 109 23.98 1.60 -10.38
CA GLY A 109 24.69 1.12 -9.18
C GLY A 109 26.19 0.97 -9.39
N MET A 110 26.70 0.97 -10.61
CA MET A 110 28.12 0.82 -10.93
C MET A 110 28.86 2.17 -10.85
N THR A 111 30.20 2.14 -10.88
CA THR A 111 31.05 3.34 -11.03
C THR A 111 32.21 3.08 -12.01
N GLY A 112 32.84 4.15 -12.49
CA GLY A 112 34.07 4.06 -13.28
C GLY A 112 33.93 3.39 -14.66
N PRO A 113 34.97 2.69 -15.18
CA PRO A 113 34.98 2.16 -16.54
C PRO A 113 33.89 1.12 -16.83
N GLU A 114 33.52 0.29 -15.84
CA GLU A 114 32.48 -0.73 -15.99
C GLU A 114 31.10 -0.08 -16.19
N HIS A 115 30.78 0.94 -15.39
CA HIS A 115 29.59 1.77 -15.57
C HIS A 115 29.56 2.40 -16.96
N ALA A 116 30.67 2.99 -17.42
CA ALA A 116 30.74 3.65 -18.72
C ALA A 116 30.46 2.67 -19.88
N ALA A 117 31.04 1.47 -19.85
CA ALA A 117 30.82 0.44 -20.85
C ALA A 117 29.39 -0.11 -20.83
N ARG A 118 28.86 -0.52 -19.66
CA ARG A 118 27.46 -0.98 -19.51
C ARG A 118 26.45 0.08 -19.92
N ARG A 119 26.71 1.35 -19.61
CA ARG A 119 25.90 2.49 -20.05
C ARG A 119 25.91 2.63 -21.58
N GLN A 120 27.08 2.55 -22.21
CA GLN A 120 27.23 2.63 -23.65
C GLN A 120 26.47 1.51 -24.37
N ASP A 121 26.59 0.27 -23.88
CA ASP A 121 25.85 -0.90 -24.37
C ASP A 121 24.33 -0.65 -24.36
N VAL A 122 23.76 -0.33 -23.19
CA VAL A 122 22.30 -0.12 -23.06
C VAL A 122 21.85 1.10 -23.86
N GLN A 123 22.64 2.18 -23.90
CA GLN A 123 22.33 3.37 -24.69
C GLN A 123 22.29 3.08 -26.20
N ALA A 124 23.16 2.20 -26.71
CA ALA A 124 23.15 1.78 -28.10
C ALA A 124 21.88 0.98 -28.49
N LEU A 125 21.24 0.31 -27.52
CA LEU A 125 19.97 -0.40 -27.74
C LEU A 125 18.75 0.54 -27.76
N ILE A 126 18.85 1.73 -27.16
CA ILE A 126 17.77 2.73 -27.04
C ILE A 126 17.99 3.85 -28.08
N GLY A 127 17.89 3.47 -29.35
CA GLY A 127 17.94 4.43 -30.48
C GLY A 127 16.63 5.23 -30.67
N PRO A 128 16.62 6.24 -31.56
CA PRO A 128 15.47 7.14 -31.76
C PRO A 128 14.14 6.43 -32.01
N GLY A 129 14.11 5.39 -32.85
CA GLY A 129 12.88 4.63 -33.11
C GLY A 129 12.28 3.98 -31.85
N VAL A 130 13.11 3.52 -30.92
CA VAL A 130 12.66 2.91 -29.64
C VAL A 130 12.02 3.95 -28.72
N LEU A 131 12.56 5.16 -28.75
CA LEU A 131 12.01 6.30 -28.01
C LEU A 131 10.66 6.73 -28.63
N ASP A 132 10.58 6.79 -29.95
CA ASP A 132 9.32 7.09 -30.66
C ASP A 132 8.26 6.00 -30.37
N ASP A 133 8.63 4.71 -30.40
CA ASP A 133 7.75 3.57 -30.03
C ASP A 133 7.24 3.68 -28.58
N PHE A 134 8.13 3.88 -27.60
CA PHE A 134 7.78 4.03 -26.17
C PHE A 134 6.81 5.21 -25.92
N LEU A 135 7.02 6.32 -26.63
CA LEU A 135 6.14 7.48 -26.54
C LEU A 135 4.80 7.25 -27.26
N ALA A 136 4.78 6.46 -28.35
CA ALA A 136 3.55 6.02 -28.98
C ALA A 136 2.70 5.13 -28.06
N THR A 137 3.30 4.10 -27.43
CA THR A 137 2.65 3.27 -26.40
C THR A 137 2.10 4.13 -25.26
N THR A 138 2.91 5.04 -24.72
CA THR A 138 2.48 5.97 -23.66
C THR A 138 1.22 6.74 -24.08
N ALA A 139 1.18 7.27 -25.30
CA ALA A 139 0.03 8.02 -25.80
C ALA A 139 -1.21 7.16 -26.06
N VAL A 140 -1.03 5.89 -26.46
CA VAL A 140 -2.13 4.93 -26.65
C VAL A 140 -2.74 4.53 -25.30
N SER A 141 -1.93 4.08 -24.34
CA SER A 141 -2.40 3.72 -22.99
C SER A 141 -3.05 4.91 -22.29
N ALA A 142 -2.43 6.10 -22.32
CA ALA A 142 -3.00 7.31 -21.72
C ALA A 142 -4.40 7.64 -22.25
N ARG A 143 -4.60 7.61 -23.57
CA ARG A 143 -5.92 7.87 -24.17
C ARG A 143 -6.92 6.76 -23.89
N ALA A 144 -6.51 5.48 -23.93
CA ALA A 144 -7.40 4.36 -23.64
C ALA A 144 -7.95 4.43 -22.20
N ILE A 145 -7.08 4.74 -21.23
CA ILE A 145 -7.47 4.89 -19.82
C ILE A 145 -8.40 6.08 -19.60
N LEU A 146 -8.09 7.26 -20.17
CA LEU A 146 -8.96 8.44 -20.04
C LEU A 146 -10.28 8.31 -20.83
N ALA A 147 -10.32 7.51 -21.90
CA ALA A 147 -11.54 7.19 -22.65
C ALA A 147 -12.44 6.21 -21.87
N ALA A 148 -11.86 5.23 -21.18
CA ALA A 148 -12.58 4.34 -20.26
C ALA A 148 -13.07 5.10 -19.01
N ALA A 149 -12.36 6.17 -18.63
CA ALA A 149 -12.71 7.26 -17.74
C ALA A 149 -14.21 7.62 -17.60
N PRO A 150 -14.99 7.14 -16.61
CA PRO A 150 -16.44 7.42 -16.58
C PRO A 150 -16.85 8.82 -16.11
N GLY A 151 -15.96 9.81 -16.21
CA GLY A 151 -16.12 11.20 -15.74
C GLY A 151 -15.36 11.52 -14.45
N ASP A 152 -14.75 10.51 -13.82
CA ASP A 152 -13.77 10.66 -12.75
C ASP A 152 -12.68 9.58 -12.85
N ILE A 153 -11.52 9.83 -12.22
CA ILE A 153 -10.39 8.91 -12.15
C ILE A 153 -9.47 9.24 -10.97
N ASN A 154 -8.85 8.22 -10.35
CA ASN A 154 -7.65 8.44 -9.53
C ASN A 154 -6.46 8.69 -10.47
N VAL A 155 -6.11 9.96 -10.70
CA VAL A 155 -5.06 10.30 -11.66
C VAL A 155 -3.69 9.73 -11.27
N MET A 156 -3.45 9.39 -10.00
CA MET A 156 -2.13 8.92 -9.57
C MET A 156 -1.91 7.43 -9.82
N ALA A 157 -2.77 6.54 -9.32
CA ALA A 157 -2.60 5.11 -9.53
C ALA A 157 -3.07 4.72 -10.95
N ASP A 158 -4.35 4.94 -11.23
CA ASP A 158 -5.06 4.43 -12.41
C ASP A 158 -4.60 5.07 -13.72
N TYR A 159 -3.93 6.23 -13.66
CA TYR A 159 -3.43 6.95 -14.83
C TYR A 159 -1.90 7.11 -14.83
N PHE A 160 -1.32 7.99 -13.99
CA PHE A 160 0.12 8.28 -14.05
C PHE A 160 0.97 7.02 -13.80
N THR A 161 0.67 6.25 -12.75
CA THR A 161 1.43 5.03 -12.44
C THR A 161 1.18 3.95 -13.49
N ARG A 162 -0.10 3.71 -13.84
CA ARG A 162 -0.48 2.66 -14.78
C ARG A 162 0.10 2.85 -16.18
N VAL A 163 -0.08 4.02 -16.80
CA VAL A 163 0.47 4.29 -18.14
C VAL A 163 2.00 4.15 -18.15
N CYS A 164 2.69 4.60 -17.09
CA CYS A 164 4.14 4.39 -16.98
C CYS A 164 4.51 2.90 -16.92
N SER A 165 3.70 2.07 -16.25
CA SER A 165 3.91 0.63 -16.16
C SER A 165 3.64 -0.09 -17.48
N ASP A 166 2.52 0.20 -18.14
CA ASP A 166 2.19 -0.34 -19.47
C ASP A 166 3.34 -0.03 -20.45
N ALA A 167 3.74 1.24 -20.55
CA ALA A 167 4.80 1.69 -21.44
C ALA A 167 6.17 1.12 -21.07
N SER A 168 6.49 0.97 -19.79
CA SER A 168 7.73 0.31 -19.35
C SER A 168 7.72 -1.19 -19.66
N SER A 169 6.56 -1.85 -19.61
CA SER A 169 6.47 -3.30 -19.79
C SER A 169 6.64 -3.67 -21.26
N GLU A 170 5.96 -2.95 -22.16
CA GLU A 170 6.14 -3.10 -23.60
C GLU A 170 7.56 -2.74 -24.04
N PHE A 171 8.13 -1.63 -23.56
CA PHE A 171 9.52 -1.25 -23.85
C PHE A 171 10.54 -2.32 -23.43
N LEU A 172 10.35 -2.95 -22.27
CA LEU A 172 11.24 -3.99 -21.78
C LEU A 172 10.99 -5.35 -22.48
N GLY A 173 9.83 -5.57 -23.08
CA GLY A 173 9.40 -6.83 -23.67
C GLY A 173 8.91 -7.83 -22.61
N LEU A 174 8.14 -7.34 -21.63
CA LEU A 174 7.60 -8.12 -20.51
C LEU A 174 6.10 -8.37 -20.71
N ASP A 175 5.68 -9.63 -20.55
CA ASP A 175 4.28 -9.97 -20.38
C ASP A 175 4.00 -10.07 -18.87
N LEU A 176 3.27 -9.07 -18.33
CA LEU A 176 2.95 -8.98 -16.91
C LEU A 176 1.54 -9.49 -16.65
N ALA A 177 1.42 -10.52 -15.79
CA ALA A 177 0.12 -11.00 -15.33
C ALA A 177 -0.66 -9.94 -14.53
N ASP A 178 0.05 -9.16 -13.70
CA ASP A 178 -0.50 -8.09 -12.85
C ASP A 178 0.40 -6.84 -12.93
N PRO A 179 0.12 -5.90 -13.86
CA PRO A 179 0.90 -4.69 -14.03
C PRO A 179 0.87 -3.73 -12.83
N ASP A 180 -0.22 -3.72 -12.04
CA ASP A 180 -0.42 -2.77 -10.95
C ASP A 180 0.38 -3.18 -9.71
N ARG A 181 0.35 -4.47 -9.37
CA ARG A 181 1.18 -5.05 -8.32
C ARG A 181 2.65 -5.03 -8.68
N PHE A 182 2.99 -5.22 -9.96
CA PHE A 182 4.37 -5.05 -10.44
C PHE A 182 4.83 -3.58 -10.32
N SER A 183 3.97 -2.62 -10.63
CA SER A 183 4.22 -1.19 -10.36
C SER A 183 4.45 -0.94 -8.87
N ALA A 184 3.63 -1.55 -8.01
CA ALA A 184 3.75 -1.41 -6.57
C ALA A 184 5.08 -2.01 -6.04
N TYR A 185 5.52 -3.15 -6.56
CA TYR A 185 6.84 -3.71 -6.28
C TYR A 185 7.97 -2.73 -6.65
N SER A 186 7.88 -2.08 -7.83
CA SER A 186 8.87 -1.08 -8.25
C SER A 186 8.95 0.12 -7.29
N ILE A 187 7.81 0.55 -6.73
CA ILE A 187 7.72 1.63 -5.74
C ILE A 187 8.35 1.22 -4.41
N ALA A 188 8.11 0.00 -3.92
CA ALA A 188 8.69 -0.51 -2.69
C ALA A 188 10.24 -0.58 -2.77
N ILE A 189 10.79 -1.07 -3.89
CA ILE A 189 12.24 -1.10 -4.09
C ILE A 189 12.78 0.34 -4.24
N SER A 190 12.09 1.21 -4.98
CA SER A 190 12.47 2.63 -5.10
C SER A 190 12.47 3.36 -3.77
N ALA A 191 11.56 3.03 -2.84
CA ALA A 191 11.49 3.61 -1.52
C ALA A 191 12.72 3.25 -0.66
N LEU A 192 13.22 2.01 -0.76
CA LEU A 192 14.47 1.61 -0.14
C LEU A 192 15.67 2.32 -0.79
N VAL A 193 15.87 2.08 -2.09
CA VAL A 193 17.10 2.43 -2.84
C VAL A 193 17.33 3.94 -2.94
N PHE A 194 16.26 4.74 -3.06
CA PHE A 194 16.34 6.20 -3.25
C PHE A 194 15.69 7.02 -2.11
N GLY A 195 14.77 6.43 -1.35
CA GLY A 195 14.00 7.13 -0.32
C GLY A 195 14.56 7.02 1.10
N ASP A 196 15.09 5.86 1.49
CA ASP A 196 15.60 5.60 2.85
C ASP A 196 17.03 5.03 2.86
N PRO A 197 18.07 5.89 2.89
CA PRO A 197 19.47 5.46 2.91
C PRO A 197 19.88 4.77 4.23
N PHE A 198 18.98 4.72 5.22
CA PHE A 198 19.18 4.02 6.49
C PHE A 198 18.49 2.64 6.49
N GLY A 199 17.56 2.42 5.55
CA GLY A 199 16.81 1.19 5.33
C GLY A 199 16.14 0.64 6.59
N LYS A 200 15.04 1.27 7.01
CA LYS A 200 14.17 0.75 8.09
C LYS A 200 13.72 -0.70 7.82
N PRO A 201 13.55 -1.54 8.87
CA PRO A 201 13.16 -2.94 8.73
C PRO A 201 11.93 -3.15 7.84
N GLU A 202 10.89 -2.33 8.02
CA GLU A 202 9.61 -2.48 7.31
C GLU A 202 9.74 -2.16 5.82
N ILE A 203 10.60 -1.20 5.46
CA ILE A 203 10.89 -0.87 4.05
C ILE A 203 11.74 -2.00 3.44
N ARG A 204 12.70 -2.54 4.18
CA ARG A 204 13.53 -3.68 3.75
C ARG A 204 12.71 -4.94 3.52
N GLU A 205 11.78 -5.26 4.42
CA GLU A 205 10.83 -6.38 4.31
C GLU A 205 10.04 -6.29 3.00
N GLN A 206 9.40 -5.15 2.75
CA GLN A 206 8.56 -4.92 1.57
C GLN A 206 9.38 -4.89 0.27
N ALA A 207 10.59 -4.31 0.30
CA ALA A 207 11.51 -4.31 -0.84
C ALA A 207 12.09 -5.70 -1.14
N SER A 208 12.37 -6.53 -0.12
CA SER A 208 12.82 -7.91 -0.29
C SER A 208 11.76 -8.76 -1.00
N HIS A 209 10.50 -8.68 -0.56
CA HIS A 209 9.39 -9.36 -1.23
C HIS A 209 9.21 -8.89 -2.67
N ALA A 210 9.14 -7.56 -2.87
CA ALA A 210 9.02 -6.95 -4.18
C ALA A 210 10.13 -7.41 -5.14
N ALA A 211 11.38 -7.43 -4.67
CA ALA A 211 12.52 -7.88 -5.45
C ALA A 211 12.43 -9.37 -5.79
N LEU A 212 12.07 -10.25 -4.85
CA LEU A 212 11.86 -11.67 -5.12
C LEU A 212 10.83 -11.89 -6.25
N MET A 213 9.68 -11.23 -6.16
CA MET A 213 8.61 -11.37 -7.14
C MET A 213 9.01 -10.80 -8.51
N MET A 214 9.67 -9.63 -8.54
CA MET A 214 10.20 -9.08 -9.79
C MET A 214 11.28 -9.97 -10.42
N ARG A 215 12.19 -10.57 -9.63
CA ARG A 215 13.20 -11.52 -10.14
C ARG A 215 12.53 -12.70 -10.84
N ARG A 216 11.53 -13.34 -10.20
CA ARG A 216 10.78 -14.46 -10.80
C ARG A 216 10.16 -14.08 -12.14
N THR A 217 9.56 -12.89 -12.25
CA THR A 217 9.01 -12.39 -13.52
C THR A 217 10.08 -12.18 -14.59
N PHE A 218 11.21 -11.55 -14.25
CA PHE A 218 12.30 -11.34 -15.22
C PHE A 218 12.97 -12.64 -15.66
N ASP A 219 13.20 -13.58 -14.75
CA ASP A 219 13.79 -14.88 -15.07
C ASP A 219 12.87 -15.73 -15.96
N ALA A 220 11.55 -15.68 -15.71
CA ALA A 220 10.55 -16.29 -16.59
C ALA A 220 10.53 -15.64 -17.98
N ALA A 221 10.59 -14.30 -18.07
CA ALA A 221 10.65 -13.59 -19.33
C ALA A 221 11.94 -13.92 -20.13
N ILE A 222 13.10 -13.98 -19.46
CA ILE A 222 14.37 -14.40 -20.06
C ILE A 222 14.26 -15.83 -20.61
N ALA A 223 13.70 -16.76 -19.84
CA ALA A 223 13.49 -18.14 -20.29
C ALA A 223 12.54 -18.25 -21.50
N ALA A 224 11.42 -17.52 -21.49
CA ALA A 224 10.47 -17.47 -22.60
C ALA A 224 11.08 -16.87 -23.87
N ALA A 225 11.82 -15.76 -23.74
CA ALA A 225 12.53 -15.14 -24.86
C ALA A 225 13.59 -16.08 -25.47
N ARG A 226 14.31 -16.86 -24.65
CA ARG A 226 15.22 -17.92 -25.12
C ARG A 226 14.51 -19.07 -25.82
N ALA A 227 13.30 -19.41 -25.38
CA ALA A 227 12.46 -20.44 -26.01
C ALA A 227 11.80 -19.97 -27.33
N GLY A 228 11.99 -18.71 -27.73
CA GLY A 228 11.39 -18.13 -28.93
C GLY A 228 9.95 -17.64 -28.75
N SER A 229 9.43 -17.61 -27.51
CA SER A 229 8.09 -17.14 -27.18
C SER A 229 8.07 -15.75 -26.51
N GLY A 230 9.19 -15.03 -26.53
CA GLY A 230 9.27 -13.66 -26.00
C GLY A 230 8.68 -12.61 -26.94
N GLY A 231 8.07 -11.57 -26.37
CA GLY A 231 7.57 -10.42 -27.12
C GLY A 231 8.69 -9.52 -27.67
N PRO A 232 8.37 -8.57 -28.57
CA PRO A 232 9.29 -7.52 -28.98
C PRO A 232 9.63 -6.61 -27.78
N GLY A 233 10.79 -5.94 -27.82
CA GLY A 233 11.21 -5.00 -26.78
C GLY A 233 12.72 -4.96 -26.60
N LEU A 234 13.17 -4.54 -25.42
CA LEU A 234 14.58 -4.47 -25.05
C LEU A 234 15.19 -5.83 -24.68
N LEU A 235 14.45 -6.72 -24.01
CA LEU A 235 14.95 -8.03 -23.57
C LEU A 235 15.53 -8.89 -24.72
N PRO A 236 14.88 -9.08 -25.88
CA PRO A 236 15.49 -9.81 -27.00
C PRO A 236 16.81 -9.19 -27.50
N ARG A 237 16.95 -7.86 -27.39
CA ARG A 237 18.16 -7.14 -27.80
C ARG A 237 19.30 -7.33 -26.79
N LEU A 238 18.99 -7.38 -25.49
CA LEU A 238 19.95 -7.71 -24.43
C LEU A 238 20.44 -9.17 -24.57
N LEU A 239 19.55 -10.11 -24.92
CA LEU A 239 19.93 -11.50 -25.20
C LEU A 239 20.81 -11.62 -26.47
N ALA A 240 20.53 -10.84 -27.51
CA ALA A 240 21.40 -10.77 -28.69
C ALA A 240 22.76 -10.14 -28.37
N LEU A 241 22.79 -9.09 -27.54
CA LEU A 241 24.01 -8.42 -27.09
C LEU A 241 24.91 -9.37 -26.27
N GLN A 242 24.31 -10.21 -25.42
CA GLN A 242 24.98 -11.27 -24.66
C GLN A 242 25.62 -12.34 -25.55
N ALA A 243 24.99 -12.68 -26.69
CA ALA A 243 25.53 -13.67 -27.63
C ALA A 243 26.68 -13.12 -28.49
N ALA A 244 26.89 -11.80 -28.50
CA ALA A 244 27.94 -11.15 -29.28
C ALA A 244 29.26 -11.03 -28.49
N PRO A 245 30.43 -11.01 -29.17
CA PRO A 245 31.70 -10.71 -28.52
C PRO A 245 31.74 -9.25 -28.04
N GLN A 246 31.74 -9.03 -26.72
CA GLN A 246 31.78 -7.71 -26.10
C GLN A 246 33.04 -7.50 -25.26
N HIS A 247 33.35 -6.23 -24.97
CA HIS A 247 34.41 -5.87 -24.01
C HIS A 247 34.06 -6.25 -22.55
N LEU A 248 32.77 -6.34 -22.21
CA LEU A 248 32.27 -6.88 -20.94
C LEU A 248 31.19 -7.94 -21.21
N PRO A 249 31.30 -9.17 -20.67
CA PRO A 249 30.30 -10.21 -20.87
C PRO A 249 28.99 -9.86 -20.18
N TRP A 250 27.85 -10.28 -20.74
CA TRP A 250 26.53 -10.14 -20.13
C TRP A 250 26.03 -11.49 -19.60
N SER A 251 25.74 -11.60 -18.32
CA SER A 251 25.07 -12.76 -17.72
C SER A 251 23.55 -12.55 -17.62
N ASP A 252 22.79 -13.61 -17.36
CA ASP A 252 21.34 -13.50 -17.14
C ASP A 252 21.02 -12.69 -15.87
N ALA A 253 21.93 -12.71 -14.89
CA ALA A 253 21.88 -11.81 -13.74
C ALA A 253 22.07 -10.34 -14.14
N ASP A 254 23.00 -10.03 -15.05
CA ASP A 254 23.16 -8.66 -15.58
C ASP A 254 21.90 -8.22 -16.32
N ILE A 255 21.34 -9.07 -17.20
CA ILE A 255 20.11 -8.77 -17.94
C ILE A 255 18.97 -8.47 -16.96
N ARG A 256 18.71 -9.38 -15.99
CA ARG A 256 17.70 -9.19 -14.95
C ARG A 256 17.91 -7.91 -14.15
N ALA A 257 19.14 -7.62 -13.72
CA ALA A 257 19.46 -6.41 -12.97
C ALA A 257 19.18 -5.14 -13.79
N HIS A 258 19.43 -5.16 -15.09
CA HIS A 258 19.15 -4.03 -15.98
C HIS A 258 17.67 -3.86 -16.30
N LEU A 259 16.91 -4.95 -16.51
CA LEU A 259 15.43 -4.88 -16.63
C LEU A 259 14.80 -4.29 -15.36
N MET A 260 15.21 -4.79 -14.18
CA MET A 260 14.76 -4.30 -12.88
C MET A 260 15.08 -2.82 -12.68
N GLY A 261 16.34 -2.43 -12.93
CA GLY A 261 16.80 -1.06 -12.76
C GLY A 261 16.17 -0.06 -13.74
N LEU A 262 15.90 -0.46 -14.98
CA LEU A 262 15.18 0.37 -15.95
C LEU A 262 13.71 0.55 -15.56
N HIS A 263 13.02 -0.52 -15.13
CA HIS A 263 11.62 -0.43 -14.69
C HIS A 263 11.46 0.49 -13.46
N ILE A 264 12.29 0.28 -12.43
CA ILE A 264 12.36 1.14 -11.23
C ILE A 264 12.82 2.57 -11.58
N GLY A 265 13.57 2.74 -12.67
CA GLY A 265 13.96 4.05 -13.19
C GLY A 265 12.80 4.83 -13.81
N VAL A 266 11.82 4.15 -14.42
CA VAL A 266 10.68 4.78 -15.13
C VAL A 266 9.49 5.01 -14.21
N VAL A 267 8.85 3.93 -13.71
CA VAL A 267 7.50 4.01 -13.13
C VAL A 267 7.44 4.90 -11.87
N PRO A 268 8.29 4.72 -10.84
CA PRO A 268 8.22 5.51 -9.62
C PRO A 268 8.67 6.96 -9.82
N THR A 269 9.67 7.21 -10.67
CA THR A 269 10.27 8.55 -10.82
C THR A 269 9.38 9.51 -11.61
N VAL A 270 8.72 9.01 -12.67
CA VAL A 270 7.75 9.77 -13.45
C VAL A 270 6.48 10.02 -12.62
N THR A 271 6.00 9.03 -11.88
CA THR A 271 4.87 9.19 -10.94
C THR A 271 5.14 10.23 -9.85
N LEU A 272 6.34 10.21 -9.25
CA LEU A 272 6.78 11.24 -8.29
C LEU A 272 6.79 12.64 -8.91
N MET A 273 7.34 12.78 -10.12
CA MET A 273 7.37 14.05 -10.83
C MET A 273 5.96 14.55 -11.15
N ALA A 274 5.10 13.67 -11.66
CA ALA A 274 3.73 14.00 -12.02
C ALA A 274 2.91 14.53 -10.83
N GLY A 275 2.89 13.81 -9.70
CA GLY A 275 2.16 14.30 -8.52
C GLY A 275 2.74 15.59 -7.93
N ASN A 276 4.06 15.80 -8.04
CA ASN A 276 4.71 17.04 -7.61
C ASN A 276 4.38 18.24 -8.52
N ILE A 277 4.32 18.02 -9.85
CA ILE A 277 3.88 19.03 -10.82
C ILE A 277 2.40 19.34 -10.62
N LEU A 278 1.56 18.32 -10.55
CA LEU A 278 0.11 18.46 -10.47
C LEU A 278 -0.32 19.23 -9.21
N GLY A 279 0.23 18.86 -8.05
CA GLY A 279 -0.01 19.60 -6.80
C GLY A 279 0.47 21.05 -6.85
N TRP A 280 1.54 21.36 -7.59
CA TRP A 280 1.98 22.74 -7.79
C TRP A 280 1.05 23.53 -8.72
N LEU A 281 0.54 22.91 -9.79
CA LEU A 281 -0.43 23.55 -10.67
C LEU A 281 -1.76 23.83 -9.93
N GLN A 282 -2.18 22.94 -9.03
CA GLN A 282 -3.33 23.19 -8.14
C GLN A 282 -3.12 24.42 -7.25
N ASP A 283 -1.91 24.61 -6.70
CA ASP A 283 -1.54 25.80 -5.93
C ASP A 283 -1.44 27.08 -6.79
N ASN A 284 -1.45 26.99 -8.13
CA ASN A 284 -1.16 28.08 -9.07
C ASN A 284 -2.16 28.10 -10.26
N PRO A 285 -3.42 28.51 -10.02
CA PRO A 285 -4.52 28.33 -10.98
C PRO A 285 -4.33 29.05 -12.32
N ASP A 286 -3.67 30.21 -12.36
CA ASP A 286 -3.36 30.92 -13.62
C ASP A 286 -2.45 30.08 -14.53
N VAL A 287 -1.47 29.40 -13.94
CA VAL A 287 -0.53 28.52 -14.67
C VAL A 287 -1.18 27.16 -15.01
N MET A 288 -2.13 26.69 -14.19
CA MET A 288 -3.00 25.56 -14.56
C MET A 288 -3.81 25.88 -15.82
N ALA A 289 -4.45 27.06 -15.88
CA ALA A 289 -5.23 27.47 -17.05
C ALA A 289 -4.35 27.60 -18.30
N GLU A 290 -3.14 28.14 -18.17
CA GLU A 290 -2.14 28.20 -19.26
C GLU A 290 -1.73 26.79 -19.73
N ALA A 291 -1.52 25.86 -18.79
CA ALA A 291 -1.18 24.47 -19.11
C ALA A 291 -2.34 23.73 -19.79
N GLN A 292 -3.59 23.93 -19.34
CA GLN A 292 -4.80 23.38 -19.98
C GLN A 292 -5.00 23.93 -21.39
N ALA A 293 -4.86 25.25 -21.59
CA ALA A 293 -4.93 25.85 -22.92
C ALA A 293 -3.86 25.28 -23.87
N SER A 294 -2.63 25.14 -23.38
CA SER A 294 -1.51 24.55 -24.13
C SER A 294 -1.74 23.08 -24.46
N ALA A 295 -2.28 22.30 -23.52
CA ALA A 295 -2.62 20.89 -23.71
C ALA A 295 -3.72 20.70 -24.77
N ARG A 296 -4.79 21.50 -24.73
CA ARG A 296 -5.88 21.49 -25.73
C ARG A 296 -5.39 21.84 -27.13
N ALA A 297 -4.55 22.87 -27.26
CA ALA A 297 -3.97 23.24 -28.56
C ALA A 297 -3.00 22.15 -29.06
N ALA A 298 -2.15 21.59 -28.19
CA ALA A 298 -1.24 20.49 -28.53
C ALA A 298 -1.98 19.21 -28.94
N ALA A 299 -3.11 18.88 -28.30
CA ALA A 299 -3.97 17.75 -28.67
C ALA A 299 -4.66 17.91 -30.03
N ASN A 300 -4.77 19.16 -30.53
CA ASN A 300 -5.23 19.49 -31.87
C ASN A 300 -4.08 19.68 -32.89
N GLY A 301 -2.85 19.30 -32.53
CA GLY A 301 -1.69 19.29 -33.43
C GLY A 301 -0.83 20.56 -33.44
N ASP A 302 -1.05 21.51 -32.53
CA ASP A 302 -0.19 22.69 -32.40
C ASP A 302 1.16 22.33 -31.74
N ALA A 303 2.20 22.25 -32.56
CA ALA A 303 3.57 21.98 -32.14
C ALA A 303 4.17 23.09 -31.25
N ALA A 304 3.75 24.35 -31.41
CA ALA A 304 4.21 25.45 -30.55
C ALA A 304 3.58 25.33 -29.16
N ALA A 305 2.30 24.97 -29.07
CA ALA A 305 1.63 24.68 -27.81
C ALA A 305 2.21 23.45 -27.11
N ALA A 306 2.59 22.40 -27.85
CA ALA A 306 3.28 21.24 -27.29
C ALA A 306 4.66 21.60 -26.70
N ALA A 307 5.44 22.43 -27.40
CA ALA A 307 6.71 22.95 -26.90
C ALA A 307 6.53 23.87 -25.67
N HIS A 308 5.46 24.67 -25.64
CA HIS A 308 5.10 25.52 -24.49
C HIS A 308 4.74 24.71 -23.26
N LEU A 309 3.87 23.70 -23.41
CA LEU A 309 3.53 22.76 -22.34
C LEU A 309 4.79 22.05 -21.79
N ARG A 310 5.70 21.59 -22.66
CA ARG A 310 6.99 21.02 -22.23
C ARG A 310 7.82 22.01 -21.41
N ALA A 311 7.94 23.26 -21.85
CA ALA A 311 8.69 24.28 -21.12
C ALA A 311 8.08 24.59 -19.74
N LEU A 312 6.75 24.66 -19.66
CA LEU A 312 5.98 24.86 -18.44
C LEU A 312 6.23 23.71 -17.45
N LEU A 313 6.00 22.47 -17.87
CA LEU A 313 6.15 21.28 -17.01
C LEU A 313 7.58 21.14 -16.47
N LEU A 314 8.59 21.48 -17.27
CA LEU A 314 10.00 21.42 -16.85
C LEU A 314 10.39 22.55 -15.86
N GLU A 315 9.85 23.76 -15.98
CA GLU A 315 10.06 24.82 -14.98
C GLU A 315 9.34 24.48 -13.66
N VAL A 316 8.16 23.85 -13.72
CA VAL A 316 7.51 23.30 -12.50
C VAL A 316 8.35 22.15 -11.91
N ALA A 317 8.90 21.25 -12.73
CA ALA A 317 9.81 20.19 -12.29
C ALA A 317 11.10 20.75 -11.63
N ARG A 318 11.63 21.89 -12.10
CA ARG A 318 12.74 22.59 -11.42
C ARG A 318 12.31 23.09 -10.02
N LEU A 319 11.11 23.65 -9.90
CA LEU A 319 10.57 24.15 -8.63
C LEU A 319 10.17 23.03 -7.66
N ARG A 320 9.76 21.86 -8.17
CA ARG A 320 9.26 20.70 -7.42
C ARG A 320 9.80 19.38 -7.99
N PRO A 321 11.13 19.12 -7.89
CA PRO A 321 11.75 17.94 -8.47
C PRO A 321 11.27 16.65 -7.79
N ALA A 322 11.23 15.55 -8.54
CA ALA A 322 10.88 14.21 -8.04
C ALA A 322 11.80 13.77 -6.88
N LEU A 323 13.11 13.90 -7.07
CA LEU A 323 14.12 13.56 -6.06
C LEU A 323 14.34 14.75 -5.12
N SER A 324 13.71 14.71 -3.96
CA SER A 324 13.76 15.76 -2.93
C SER A 324 13.97 15.16 -1.54
N PRO A 325 14.92 15.65 -0.73
CA PRO A 325 15.71 16.89 -0.92
C PRO A 325 16.90 16.75 -1.89
N GLY A 326 17.31 15.54 -2.25
CA GLY A 326 18.40 15.29 -3.19
C GLY A 326 18.90 13.85 -3.20
N GLN A 327 20.02 13.61 -3.87
CA GLN A 327 20.61 12.28 -4.00
C GLN A 327 21.69 12.03 -2.93
N PHE A 328 21.85 10.78 -2.51
CA PHE A 328 22.94 10.36 -1.63
C PHE A 328 24.17 9.88 -2.41
N ARG A 329 25.35 10.04 -1.82
CA ARG A 329 26.65 9.53 -2.27
C ARG A 329 27.47 9.02 -1.09
N LEU A 330 28.28 8.00 -1.31
CA LEU A 330 29.24 7.45 -0.35
C LEU A 330 30.64 7.99 -0.67
N VAL A 331 31.33 8.53 0.33
CA VAL A 331 32.69 9.06 0.18
C VAL A 331 33.69 7.90 0.22
N THR A 332 34.36 7.63 -0.89
CA THR A 332 35.25 6.46 -1.03
C THR A 332 36.62 6.63 -0.37
N ARG A 333 37.07 7.87 -0.25
CA ARG A 333 38.39 8.26 0.28
C ARG A 333 38.30 9.56 1.07
N ASP A 334 39.20 9.76 2.01
CA ASP A 334 39.37 11.05 2.67
C ASP A 334 39.59 12.15 1.62
N THR A 335 38.74 13.19 1.67
CA THR A 335 38.69 14.26 0.68
C THR A 335 38.32 15.59 1.33
N GLU A 336 38.49 16.69 0.62
CA GLU A 336 38.13 18.03 1.11
C GLU A 336 37.39 18.78 0.01
N LEU A 337 36.14 19.16 0.29
CA LEU A 337 35.35 19.96 -0.64
C LEU A 337 35.73 21.45 -0.42
N PRO A 338 36.25 22.17 -1.44
CA PRO A 338 36.74 23.52 -1.29
C PRO A 338 35.60 24.52 -1.00
N GLY A 339 35.89 25.61 -0.28
CA GLY A 339 34.90 26.60 0.13
C GLY A 339 33.93 26.13 1.23
N GLY A 340 32.94 26.97 1.55
CA GLY A 340 32.08 26.82 2.73
C GLY A 340 32.10 28.09 3.57
N LEU A 341 31.09 28.32 4.43
CA LEU A 341 31.07 29.49 5.33
C LEU A 341 32.29 29.53 6.27
N PHE A 342 32.72 28.35 6.74
CA PHE A 342 33.84 28.19 7.68
C PHE A 342 35.11 27.65 6.99
N GLY A 343 35.25 27.93 5.69
CA GLY A 343 36.31 27.34 4.85
C GLY A 343 36.00 25.90 4.41
N PRO A 344 37.01 25.20 3.85
CA PRO A 344 36.85 23.88 3.23
C PRO A 344 36.25 22.83 4.16
N THR A 345 35.46 21.92 3.58
CA THR A 345 34.78 20.85 4.33
C THR A 345 35.47 19.52 4.11
N ARG A 346 36.22 19.06 5.12
CA ARG A 346 36.79 17.71 5.13
C ARG A 346 35.67 16.67 5.22
N LEU A 347 35.80 15.63 4.42
CA LEU A 347 34.93 14.46 4.36
C LEU A 347 35.80 13.22 4.55
N LYS A 348 35.29 12.24 5.29
CA LYS A 348 36.04 11.01 5.63
C LYS A 348 35.59 9.88 4.73
N ALA A 349 36.49 8.94 4.43
CA ALA A 349 36.11 7.67 3.81
C ALA A 349 34.96 7.02 4.61
N ASN A 350 34.02 6.40 3.89
CA ASN A 350 32.77 5.81 4.40
C ASN A 350 31.78 6.79 5.06
N SER A 351 31.94 8.11 4.87
CA SER A 351 30.90 9.09 5.22
C SER A 351 29.89 9.27 4.09
N VAL A 352 28.66 9.69 4.41
CA VAL A 352 27.59 9.91 3.42
C VAL A 352 27.46 11.40 3.12
N VAL A 353 27.30 11.73 1.85
CA VAL A 353 27.02 13.07 1.35
C VAL A 353 25.61 13.10 0.75
N MET A 354 24.78 14.04 1.18
CA MET A 354 23.52 14.36 0.53
C MET A 354 23.74 15.54 -0.41
N ALA A 355 23.75 15.25 -1.72
CA ALA A 355 23.78 16.22 -2.80
C ALA A 355 22.36 16.78 -3.00
N GLY A 356 22.06 17.89 -2.34
CA GLY A 356 20.73 18.51 -2.26
C GLY A 356 20.27 19.17 -3.56
N THR A 357 19.99 18.38 -4.60
CA THR A 357 19.54 18.84 -5.92
C THR A 357 18.33 19.76 -5.84
N ALA A 358 17.37 19.50 -4.95
CA ALA A 358 16.20 20.37 -4.77
C ALA A 358 16.55 21.78 -4.25
N MET A 359 17.69 21.94 -3.55
CA MET A 359 18.21 23.27 -3.17
C MET A 359 19.08 23.88 -4.27
N ALA A 360 19.85 23.07 -4.99
CA ALA A 360 20.64 23.52 -6.13
C ALA A 360 19.77 24.10 -7.25
N LEU A 361 18.62 23.48 -7.53
CA LEU A 361 17.61 23.92 -8.51
C LEU A 361 16.92 25.24 -8.13
N ILE A 362 17.16 25.75 -6.91
CA ILE A 362 16.71 27.06 -6.42
C ILE A 362 17.86 27.94 -5.90
N ASP A 363 19.11 27.68 -6.28
CA ASP A 363 20.26 28.52 -5.92
C ASP A 363 20.19 29.85 -6.69
N PRO A 364 19.99 31.02 -6.04
CA PRO A 364 19.88 32.32 -6.72
C PRO A 364 21.16 32.72 -7.48
N ARG A 365 22.29 32.06 -7.20
CA ARG A 365 23.58 32.27 -7.86
C ARG A 365 23.64 31.64 -9.25
N HIS A 366 22.75 30.68 -9.53
CA HIS A 366 22.66 29.97 -10.80
C HIS A 366 21.33 30.27 -11.51
N TYR A 367 20.24 30.32 -10.77
CA TYR A 367 18.91 30.65 -11.26
C TYR A 367 18.43 32.01 -10.74
N PRO A 368 18.49 33.10 -11.54
CA PRO A 368 17.95 34.40 -11.16
C PRO A 368 16.46 34.31 -10.81
N ASP A 369 16.08 34.89 -9.67
CA ASP A 369 14.76 34.76 -9.05
C ASP A 369 14.29 33.29 -8.97
N PRO A 370 14.96 32.45 -8.16
CA PRO A 370 14.86 30.99 -8.26
C PRO A 370 13.49 30.43 -7.85
N HIS A 371 12.73 31.18 -7.05
CA HIS A 371 11.40 30.79 -6.60
C HIS A 371 10.28 31.23 -7.56
N ALA A 372 10.56 32.13 -8.50
CA ALA A 372 9.59 32.57 -9.49
C ALA A 372 9.50 31.54 -10.62
N PHE A 373 8.28 31.16 -10.97
CA PHE A 373 7.98 30.46 -12.21
C PHE A 373 8.33 31.37 -13.39
N ARG A 374 9.21 30.91 -14.28
CA ARG A 374 9.63 31.64 -15.49
C ARG A 374 9.76 30.72 -16.69
N LEU A 375 8.81 30.85 -17.61
CA LEU A 375 8.90 30.25 -18.94
C LEU A 375 10.13 30.76 -19.71
N GLY A 376 10.75 29.87 -20.48
CA GLY A 376 11.96 30.17 -21.24
C GLY A 376 13.25 30.30 -20.42
N ARG A 377 13.22 30.00 -19.11
CA ARG A 377 14.44 29.79 -18.31
C ARG A 377 15.26 28.66 -18.96
N PRO A 378 16.58 28.83 -19.19
CA PRO A 378 17.42 27.71 -19.59
C PRO A 378 17.45 26.68 -18.44
N LEU A 379 17.05 25.45 -18.71
CA LEU A 379 17.06 24.35 -17.73
C LEU A 379 18.23 23.36 -17.96
N ASP A 380 18.91 23.51 -19.10
CA ASP A 380 20.20 22.90 -19.40
C ASP A 380 21.24 24.02 -19.47
N HIS A 381 22.01 24.18 -18.40
CA HIS A 381 23.04 25.21 -18.29
C HIS A 381 24.42 24.66 -18.69
N GLY A 382 24.53 24.21 -19.95
CA GLY A 382 25.80 23.76 -20.52
C GLY A 382 26.13 22.31 -20.19
N ALA A 383 25.21 21.39 -20.50
CA ALA A 383 25.29 19.94 -20.33
C ALA A 383 25.14 19.41 -18.89
N VAL A 384 24.58 20.20 -17.97
CA VAL A 384 24.16 19.72 -16.64
C VAL A 384 22.74 20.19 -16.36
N ASN A 385 21.81 19.22 -16.25
CA ASN A 385 20.44 19.44 -15.83
C ASN A 385 20.16 18.67 -14.54
N LEU A 386 20.31 19.33 -13.39
CA LEU A 386 20.19 18.70 -12.06
C LEU A 386 18.79 18.15 -11.72
N ILE A 387 17.77 18.35 -12.56
CA ILE A 387 16.48 17.62 -12.48
C ILE A 387 16.73 16.13 -12.73
N PHE A 388 17.68 15.81 -13.62
CA PHE A 388 18.03 14.46 -14.08
C PHE A 388 19.43 14.00 -13.60
N GLY A 389 20.05 14.77 -12.70
CA GLY A 389 21.37 14.51 -12.15
C GLY A 389 22.50 15.22 -12.91
N ALA A 390 23.69 14.64 -12.86
CA ALA A 390 24.84 15.05 -13.66
C ALA A 390 25.61 13.78 -14.08
N LEU A 391 26.45 13.90 -15.12
CA LEU A 391 27.39 12.84 -15.50
C LEU A 391 28.22 12.38 -14.29
N PRO A 392 28.70 11.12 -14.25
CA PRO A 392 28.41 10.06 -15.21
C PRO A 392 27.03 9.42 -15.01
N HIS A 393 26.40 9.61 -13.84
CA HIS A 393 25.09 9.02 -13.47
C HIS A 393 23.87 9.88 -13.88
N GLU A 394 23.97 10.64 -14.96
CA GLU A 394 22.81 11.37 -15.50
C GLU A 394 21.74 10.36 -15.95
N CYS A 395 20.46 10.68 -15.78
CA CYS A 395 19.35 9.82 -16.19
C CYS A 395 19.48 9.39 -17.65
N LEU A 396 19.63 8.08 -17.91
CA LEU A 396 19.67 7.53 -19.27
C LEU A 396 18.34 7.78 -20.01
N GLY A 397 17.22 7.55 -19.31
CA GLY A 397 15.87 7.77 -19.82
C GLY A 397 15.40 9.22 -19.78
N ARG A 398 16.29 10.22 -19.83
CA ARG A 398 15.91 11.65 -19.70
C ARG A 398 14.84 12.06 -20.71
N GLU A 399 15.07 11.83 -22.00
CA GLU A 399 14.07 12.21 -23.03
C GLU A 399 12.82 11.32 -23.01
N MET A 400 12.95 10.05 -22.61
CA MET A 400 11.80 9.15 -22.36
C MET A 400 10.88 9.74 -21.28
N ALA A 401 11.44 10.09 -20.11
CA ALA A 401 10.70 10.65 -19.00
C ALA A 401 10.07 12.02 -19.32
N ILE A 402 10.79 12.89 -20.05
CA ILE A 402 10.25 14.19 -20.48
C ILE A 402 9.11 14.00 -21.48
N GLY A 403 9.29 13.17 -22.51
CA GLY A 403 8.25 12.91 -23.51
C GLY A 403 7.02 12.27 -22.88
N GLN A 404 7.21 11.29 -22.00
CA GLN A 404 6.14 10.61 -21.28
C GLN A 404 5.37 11.59 -20.38
N LEU A 405 6.04 12.44 -19.59
CA LEU A 405 5.38 13.50 -18.82
C LEU A 405 4.57 14.45 -19.70
N VAL A 406 5.12 14.91 -20.83
CA VAL A 406 4.42 15.82 -21.74
C VAL A 406 3.17 15.18 -22.32
N ILE A 407 3.22 13.89 -22.70
CA ILE A 407 2.07 13.15 -23.20
C ILE A 407 1.02 12.98 -22.09
N LEU A 408 1.43 12.54 -20.91
CA LEU A 408 0.53 12.31 -19.77
C LEU A 408 -0.20 13.60 -19.35
N PHE A 409 0.50 14.73 -19.28
CA PHE A 409 -0.13 16.01 -18.98
C PHE A 409 -0.92 16.59 -20.17
N ARG A 410 -0.53 16.33 -21.43
CA ARG A 410 -1.33 16.73 -22.60
C ARG A 410 -2.69 16.07 -22.58
N GLU A 411 -2.73 14.73 -22.53
CA GLU A 411 -4.01 14.00 -22.63
C GLU A 411 -4.91 14.30 -21.41
N LEU A 412 -4.34 14.41 -20.20
CA LEU A 412 -5.09 14.77 -19.00
C LEU A 412 -5.61 16.21 -19.04
N LEU A 413 -4.73 17.21 -19.20
CA LEU A 413 -5.12 18.63 -19.13
C LEU A 413 -5.92 19.12 -20.35
N ALA A 414 -5.98 18.32 -21.42
CA ALA A 414 -6.85 18.60 -22.57
C ALA A 414 -8.34 18.30 -22.28
N LEU A 415 -8.66 17.53 -21.23
CA LEU A 415 -10.04 17.17 -20.89
C LEU A 415 -10.91 18.39 -20.54
N ASP A 416 -12.20 18.29 -20.87
CA ASP A 416 -13.18 19.32 -20.56
C ASP A 416 -13.65 19.26 -19.11
N ASN A 417 -13.85 20.45 -18.53
CA ASN A 417 -14.21 20.66 -17.12
C ASN A 417 -13.33 19.92 -16.08
N LEU A 418 -12.09 19.57 -16.45
CA LEU A 418 -11.13 18.90 -15.59
C LEU A 418 -10.88 19.70 -14.30
N ARG A 419 -11.19 19.08 -13.15
CA ARG A 419 -10.99 19.64 -11.81
C ARG A 419 -10.73 18.54 -10.77
N PRO A 420 -10.09 18.85 -9.64
CA PRO A 420 -10.01 17.92 -8.52
C PRO A 420 -11.41 17.64 -7.94
N ALA A 421 -11.65 16.44 -7.42
CA ALA A 421 -12.87 16.14 -6.68
C ALA A 421 -12.99 17.03 -5.42
N PRO A 422 -14.21 17.36 -4.95
CA PRO A 422 -14.39 18.13 -3.73
C PRO A 422 -13.88 17.38 -2.49
N GLY A 423 -13.55 18.11 -1.43
CA GLY A 423 -13.28 17.53 -0.10
C GLY A 423 -11.89 16.90 0.06
N ALA A 424 -11.86 15.65 0.54
CA ALA A 424 -10.62 14.92 0.83
C ALA A 424 -10.08 14.18 -0.41
N ASP A 425 -10.96 13.78 -1.33
CA ASP A 425 -10.62 12.89 -2.45
C ASP A 425 -9.79 13.61 -3.51
N GLY A 426 -10.06 14.90 -3.74
CA GLY A 426 -9.23 15.77 -4.59
C GLY A 426 -7.90 16.21 -3.96
N ARG A 427 -7.54 15.75 -2.76
CA ARG A 427 -6.22 16.01 -2.15
C ARG A 427 -5.25 14.89 -2.49
N LEU A 428 -3.97 15.24 -2.60
CA LEU A 428 -2.93 14.29 -2.96
C LEU A 428 -2.50 13.44 -1.75
N HIS A 429 -2.97 12.19 -1.71
CA HIS A 429 -2.58 11.19 -0.72
C HIS A 429 -1.29 10.47 -1.18
N LYS A 430 -0.42 10.10 -0.23
CA LYS A 430 0.92 9.56 -0.51
C LYS A 430 1.27 8.36 0.36
N ALA A 431 2.00 7.39 -0.22
CA ALA A 431 2.82 6.42 0.50
C ALA A 431 4.26 6.95 0.58
N GLN A 432 4.68 7.38 1.77
CA GLN A 432 5.88 8.21 1.98
C GLN A 432 5.93 9.43 1.05
N ALA A 433 6.86 9.43 0.08
CA ALA A 433 7.02 10.48 -0.92
C ALA A 433 6.13 10.27 -2.16
N PHE A 434 5.74 9.00 -2.42
CA PHE A 434 5.08 8.56 -3.64
C PHE A 434 3.59 8.88 -3.61
N PRO A 435 3.07 9.64 -4.58
CA PRO A 435 1.63 9.80 -4.80
C PRO A 435 0.92 8.46 -4.96
N ARG A 436 -0.28 8.31 -4.37
CA ARG A 436 -1.10 7.10 -4.45
C ARG A 436 -2.53 7.38 -4.89
N CYS A 437 -3.18 8.38 -4.29
CA CYS A 437 -4.55 8.73 -4.63
C CYS A 437 -4.71 10.24 -4.79
N GLN A 438 -5.39 10.63 -5.87
CA GLN A 438 -6.05 11.93 -6.00
C GLN A 438 -7.16 11.80 -7.04
N ILE A 439 -8.42 11.96 -6.64
CA ILE A 439 -9.56 11.86 -7.55
C ILE A 439 -9.75 13.18 -8.30
N TRP A 440 -9.92 13.10 -9.61
CA TRP A 440 -10.26 14.23 -10.48
C TRP A 440 -11.52 13.90 -11.27
N GLN A 441 -12.31 14.93 -11.56
CA GLN A 441 -13.54 14.89 -12.34
C GLN A 441 -13.36 15.64 -13.66
N PHE A 442 -14.03 15.19 -14.71
CA PHE A 442 -14.01 15.79 -16.05
C PHE A 442 -15.28 15.39 -16.84
N ASP A 443 -15.61 16.15 -17.87
CA ASP A 443 -16.69 15.78 -18.80
C ASP A 443 -16.22 14.63 -19.70
N ARG A 444 -17.05 13.59 -19.85
CA ARG A 444 -16.72 12.46 -20.73
C ARG A 444 -16.52 12.95 -22.17
N PRO A 445 -15.40 12.60 -22.83
CA PRO A 445 -15.17 12.94 -24.23
C PRO A 445 -16.28 12.37 -25.12
N ALA A 446 -17.04 13.23 -25.80
CA ALA A 446 -18.20 12.81 -26.60
C ALA A 446 -17.85 11.86 -27.76
N THR A 447 -16.60 11.89 -28.24
CA THR A 447 -16.04 10.93 -29.20
C THR A 447 -14.53 10.80 -29.02
N LEU A 448 -14.04 9.61 -28.68
CA LEU A 448 -12.63 9.21 -28.83
C LEU A 448 -12.50 8.05 -29.82
N GLY A 449 -12.94 8.28 -31.05
CA GLY A 449 -12.44 7.51 -32.19
C GLY A 449 -10.93 7.76 -32.37
N PRO A 450 -10.18 6.86 -33.02
CA PRO A 450 -8.74 6.99 -33.18
C PRO A 450 -8.40 8.22 -34.02
N ARG A 451 -8.07 9.34 -33.35
CA ARG A 451 -7.39 10.46 -33.99
C ARG A 451 -5.95 10.02 -34.29
N PRO A 452 -5.53 9.89 -35.56
CA PRO A 452 -4.14 9.63 -35.86
C PRO A 452 -3.30 10.78 -35.29
N LEU A 453 -2.31 10.44 -34.47
CA LEU A 453 -1.29 11.40 -34.07
C LEU A 453 -0.61 11.93 -35.35
N PRO A 454 -0.40 13.25 -35.50
CA PRO A 454 0.75 13.68 -36.29
C PRO A 454 1.98 13.00 -35.65
N PRO A 455 2.83 12.30 -36.41
CA PRO A 455 3.91 11.52 -35.84
C PRO A 455 4.80 12.46 -35.04
N PHE A 456 4.84 12.26 -33.72
CA PHE A 456 5.69 13.02 -32.82
C PHE A 456 7.14 12.66 -33.15
N ARG A 457 7.86 13.53 -33.84
CA ARG A 457 9.25 13.25 -34.23
C ARG A 457 10.17 13.85 -33.18
N LEU A 458 11.27 13.17 -32.89
CA LEU A 458 12.34 13.70 -32.06
C LEU A 458 12.85 15.10 -32.51
N GLY A 459 12.68 15.45 -33.80
CA GLY A 459 12.97 16.78 -34.34
C GLY A 459 12.07 17.91 -33.81
N ASP A 460 10.84 17.61 -33.39
CA ASP A 460 9.89 18.58 -32.83
C ASP A 460 10.27 18.98 -31.38
N LEU A 461 11.13 18.17 -30.73
CA LEU A 461 11.70 18.41 -29.42
C LEU A 461 13.00 19.23 -29.43
N ALA A 462 13.58 19.52 -30.60
CA ALA A 462 14.77 20.35 -30.70
C ALA A 462 14.45 21.77 -30.16
N PRO A 463 15.35 22.39 -29.36
CA PRO A 463 15.11 23.74 -28.87
C PRO A 463 15.00 24.70 -30.04
N GLN A 464 13.80 25.28 -30.26
CA GLN A 464 13.57 26.40 -31.19
C GLN A 464 14.18 27.71 -30.66
N GLY A 465 15.44 27.64 -30.23
CA GLY A 465 16.25 28.78 -29.85
C GLY A 465 16.68 29.61 -31.06
N ARG A 466 17.06 30.85 -30.79
CA ARG A 466 17.42 31.88 -31.79
C ARG A 466 18.41 31.43 -32.88
N ALA A 467 19.25 30.41 -32.65
CA ALA A 467 20.17 29.86 -33.64
C ALA A 467 19.48 29.35 -34.93
N ALA A 468 18.36 28.63 -34.82
CA ALA A 468 17.63 28.14 -35.98
C ALA A 468 16.95 29.27 -36.77
N ARG A 469 16.42 30.29 -36.08
CA ARG A 469 15.88 31.49 -36.72
C ARG A 469 16.97 32.38 -37.33
N LEU A 470 18.18 32.40 -36.78
CA LEU A 470 19.34 33.05 -37.42
C LEU A 470 19.73 32.32 -38.72
N ALA A 471 19.75 30.99 -38.71
CA ALA A 471 20.04 30.20 -39.91
C ALA A 471 18.97 30.40 -41.01
N ALA A 472 17.67 30.43 -40.65
CA ALA A 472 16.59 30.61 -41.61
C ALA A 472 16.44 32.06 -42.13
N ALA A 473 16.69 33.07 -41.27
CA ALA A 473 16.59 34.49 -41.67
C ALA A 473 17.74 34.96 -42.58
N VAL A 474 18.88 34.26 -42.58
CA VAL A 474 20.06 34.64 -43.38
C VAL A 474 20.01 34.07 -44.80
N GLN A 475 19.29 32.96 -45.06
CA GLN A 475 19.30 32.31 -46.38
C GLN A 475 18.72 33.14 -47.55
N PRO A 476 17.65 33.96 -47.44
CA PRO A 476 17.15 34.74 -48.58
C PRO A 476 18.09 35.86 -49.06
N GLY A 477 19.08 36.23 -48.22
CA GLY A 477 20.16 37.15 -48.57
C GLY A 477 21.40 36.41 -49.05
N LEU A 478 21.85 35.38 -48.33
CA LEU A 478 23.08 34.67 -48.66
C LEU A 478 22.95 33.80 -49.92
N LEU A 479 21.76 33.31 -50.29
CA LEU A 479 21.54 32.66 -51.59
C LEU A 479 21.61 33.66 -52.77
N ARG A 480 21.28 34.94 -52.56
CA ARG A 480 21.49 35.99 -53.57
C ARG A 480 22.96 36.42 -53.69
N LEU A 481 23.76 36.23 -52.64
CA LEU A 481 25.21 36.38 -52.69
C LEU A 481 25.89 35.15 -53.32
N ALA A 482 25.48 33.93 -52.93
CA ALA A 482 25.97 32.67 -53.49
C ALA A 482 25.62 32.52 -54.99
N GLY A 483 24.43 32.96 -55.42
CA GLY A 483 24.05 33.01 -56.84
C GLY A 483 24.81 34.07 -57.67
N ARG A 484 25.49 35.02 -57.02
CA ARG A 484 26.46 35.94 -57.66
C ARG A 484 27.87 35.34 -57.67
N LEU A 485 28.28 34.63 -56.61
CA LEU A 485 29.59 33.97 -56.51
C LEU A 485 29.69 32.67 -57.32
N SER A 486 28.58 31.96 -57.55
CA SER A 486 28.52 30.78 -58.42
C SER A 486 28.76 31.10 -59.90
N ARG A 487 28.61 32.37 -60.32
CA ARG A 487 29.03 32.83 -61.66
C ARG A 487 30.54 33.10 -61.78
N LEU A 488 31.26 33.14 -60.65
CA LEU A 488 32.71 33.37 -60.59
C LEU A 488 33.52 32.07 -60.60
N PHE A 489 32.92 30.94 -60.17
CA PHE A 489 33.57 29.64 -60.11
C PHE A 489 32.61 28.56 -60.63
N GLY A 490 32.68 28.30 -61.93
CA GLY A 490 31.74 27.40 -62.62
C GLY A 490 32.03 25.92 -62.37
N THR A 491 31.20 25.27 -61.57
CA THR A 491 31.02 23.80 -61.60
C THR A 491 29.58 23.42 -61.23
N VAL A 492 29.08 22.35 -61.85
CA VAL A 492 27.67 21.92 -61.80
C VAL A 492 27.53 20.67 -60.92
N ILE A 493 26.47 20.61 -60.11
CA ILE A 493 25.97 19.36 -59.50
C ILE A 493 24.46 19.29 -59.74
N ARG A 494 23.96 18.16 -60.25
CA ARG A 494 22.54 17.88 -60.53
C ARG A 494 21.88 17.06 -59.39
N PRO A 495 20.55 17.17 -59.18
CA PRO A 495 19.80 16.33 -58.25
C PRO A 495 18.74 15.43 -58.91
N ASP A 496 18.75 14.14 -58.55
CA ASP A 496 17.86 13.09 -59.08
C ASP A 496 17.63 12.03 -57.94
N TRP A 497 16.51 11.30 -57.77
CA TRP A 497 15.26 11.25 -58.54
C TRP A 497 13.94 11.22 -57.70
N PRO A 498 13.39 10.10 -57.13
CA PRO A 498 11.93 9.95 -57.15
C PRO A 498 11.15 9.89 -55.81
N ALA A 499 9.94 10.45 -55.85
CA ALA A 499 8.71 9.83 -55.32
C ALA A 499 7.97 9.12 -56.50
N PRO A 500 7.06 8.14 -56.30
CA PRO A 500 5.66 8.37 -55.88
C PRO A 500 5.15 7.27 -54.87
N VAL A 501 3.89 7.14 -54.41
CA VAL A 501 2.56 7.10 -55.08
C VAL A 501 1.43 7.44 -54.09
N GLN A 502 0.39 8.14 -54.56
CA GLN A 502 -0.93 8.24 -53.93
C GLN A 502 -1.91 7.25 -54.55
N VAL A 503 -2.88 6.74 -53.77
CA VAL A 503 -4.13 6.17 -54.31
C VAL A 503 -5.31 6.75 -53.53
N ILE A 504 -6.38 7.08 -54.27
CA ILE A 504 -7.63 7.69 -53.78
C ILE A 504 -8.77 6.72 -54.05
N ALA A 505 -9.71 6.56 -53.10
CA ALA A 505 -11.05 6.05 -53.36
C ALA A 505 -12.07 6.72 -52.41
N ALA A 506 -13.33 6.82 -52.84
CA ALA A 506 -14.28 7.85 -52.38
C ALA A 506 -15.50 7.28 -51.61
N PRO A 507 -16.37 8.12 -51.01
CA PRO A 507 -17.33 7.71 -49.97
C PRO A 507 -18.75 7.40 -50.48
N GLY A 508 -19.53 6.66 -49.66
CA GLY A 508 -20.99 6.72 -49.70
C GLY A 508 -21.74 5.47 -49.25
N ALA A 509 -22.42 5.56 -48.09
CA ALA A 509 -23.67 4.84 -47.78
C ALA A 509 -24.24 5.33 -46.42
N VAL A 510 -25.02 6.41 -46.44
CA VAL A 510 -25.91 6.74 -45.31
C VAL A 510 -27.23 6.02 -45.55
N ALA A 511 -27.63 5.14 -44.64
CA ALA A 511 -28.97 4.56 -44.60
C ALA A 511 -29.57 4.81 -43.22
N ALA A 512 -30.61 5.63 -43.17
CA ALA A 512 -31.35 5.91 -41.94
C ALA A 512 -32.44 4.86 -41.73
N VAL A 513 -32.64 4.44 -40.47
CA VAL A 513 -33.90 3.85 -39.99
C VAL A 513 -34.33 4.65 -38.76
N ARG A 514 -35.60 5.04 -38.73
CA ARG A 514 -36.20 5.84 -37.64
C ARG A 514 -36.65 4.95 -36.49
N SER A 515 -36.78 5.58 -35.33
CA SER A 515 -37.57 5.12 -34.19
C SER A 515 -39.02 4.81 -34.57
N ASP A 516 -39.59 3.77 -33.97
CA ASP A 516 -41.00 3.72 -33.56
C ASP A 516 -41.11 2.92 -32.26
N GLU A 517 -42.04 3.32 -31.39
CA GLU A 517 -42.31 2.67 -30.11
C GLU A 517 -43.28 1.47 -30.24
N ALA A 518 -43.36 0.69 -29.15
CA ALA A 518 -44.45 -0.20 -28.74
C ALA A 518 -44.28 -1.74 -28.91
N HIS A 519 -44.28 -2.37 -27.73
CA HIS A 519 -44.78 -3.72 -27.41
C HIS A 519 -44.21 -4.95 -28.14
N PHE A 520 -43.41 -5.72 -27.41
CA PHE A 520 -43.60 -7.18 -27.34
C PHE A 520 -43.45 -7.69 -25.90
N ALA A 521 -44.34 -8.59 -25.49
CA ALA A 521 -44.36 -9.20 -24.16
C ALA A 521 -44.14 -10.71 -24.26
N LEU A 522 -43.16 -11.24 -23.50
CA LEU A 522 -42.86 -12.67 -23.29
C LEU A 522 -42.48 -13.45 -24.59
N PRO A 523 -42.03 -14.73 -24.55
CA PRO A 523 -41.47 -15.53 -23.45
C PRO A 523 -40.14 -16.25 -23.82
N HIS A 524 -39.10 -16.24 -22.97
CA HIS A 524 -37.97 -17.19 -23.11
C HIS A 524 -37.52 -17.81 -21.78
N ARG A 525 -38.36 -18.70 -21.23
CA ARG A 525 -37.98 -19.64 -20.16
C ARG A 525 -37.50 -21.00 -20.70
N ALA A 526 -37.27 -21.10 -22.01
CA ALA A 526 -37.08 -22.34 -22.76
C ALA A 526 -35.79 -22.41 -23.62
N ALA A 527 -34.95 -21.37 -23.62
CA ALA A 527 -33.64 -21.39 -24.28
C ALA A 527 -32.49 -21.83 -23.34
N LEU A 528 -32.83 -22.51 -22.24
CA LEU A 528 -31.92 -22.88 -21.16
C LEU A 528 -31.32 -24.30 -21.31
N ILE A 529 -31.44 -24.89 -22.50
CA ILE A 529 -30.92 -26.22 -22.84
C ILE A 529 -30.29 -26.14 -24.23
N ALA A 530 -29.07 -26.68 -24.36
CA ALA A 530 -28.24 -26.77 -25.58
C ALA A 530 -27.45 -25.51 -26.01
N VAL A 531 -26.45 -25.15 -25.19
CA VAL A 531 -25.09 -24.86 -25.73
C VAL A 531 -24.16 -25.91 -25.14
N GLN A 532 -23.45 -26.65 -25.99
CA GLN A 532 -22.69 -27.85 -25.60
C GLN A 532 -21.22 -27.51 -25.29
N GLY A 533 -20.66 -28.07 -24.22
CA GLY A 533 -19.22 -28.37 -24.12
C GLY A 533 -18.47 -27.82 -22.90
N GLY A 534 -18.83 -26.63 -22.40
CA GLY A 534 -18.16 -26.02 -21.23
C GLY A 534 -18.88 -26.32 -19.90
N PRO A 535 -18.16 -26.51 -18.77
CA PRO A 535 -18.79 -26.62 -17.47
C PRO A 535 -19.38 -25.26 -17.06
N ALA A 536 -20.70 -25.20 -16.86
CA ALA A 536 -21.35 -24.02 -16.30
C ALA A 536 -20.82 -23.76 -14.88
N PRO A 537 -20.56 -22.48 -14.49
CA PRO A 537 -20.12 -22.16 -13.14
C PRO A 537 -21.20 -22.53 -12.12
N ASP A 538 -20.77 -23.15 -11.02
CA ASP A 538 -21.66 -23.69 -9.99
C ASP A 538 -22.26 -22.56 -9.14
N ARG A 539 -23.59 -22.38 -9.27
CA ARG A 539 -24.39 -21.40 -8.53
C ARG A 539 -24.10 -21.41 -7.04
N ALA A 540 -24.14 -22.60 -6.43
CA ALA A 540 -23.99 -22.75 -4.99
C ALA A 540 -22.58 -22.35 -4.52
N ARG A 541 -21.57 -22.51 -5.38
CA ARG A 541 -20.19 -22.14 -5.09
C ARG A 541 -19.96 -20.63 -5.21
N LEU A 542 -20.58 -19.97 -6.18
CA LEU A 542 -20.46 -18.50 -6.33
C LEU A 542 -21.23 -17.76 -5.23
N ASP A 543 -22.45 -18.20 -4.92
CA ASP A 543 -23.25 -17.61 -3.83
C ASP A 543 -22.52 -17.78 -2.48
N ALA A 544 -21.93 -18.97 -2.21
CA ALA A 544 -21.10 -19.20 -1.02
C ALA A 544 -19.80 -18.36 -1.00
N LEU A 545 -19.08 -18.23 -2.11
CA LEU A 545 -17.86 -17.40 -2.19
C LEU A 545 -18.15 -15.92 -1.96
N ILE A 546 -19.30 -15.41 -2.42
CA ILE A 546 -19.73 -14.03 -2.17
C ILE A 546 -20.08 -13.84 -0.69
N GLU A 547 -20.76 -14.80 -0.05
CA GLU A 547 -20.96 -14.75 1.41
C GLU A 547 -19.63 -14.78 2.18
N THR A 548 -18.68 -15.64 1.81
CA THR A 548 -17.34 -15.76 2.44
C THR A 548 -16.44 -14.53 2.20
N ALA A 549 -16.60 -13.83 1.07
CA ALA A 549 -15.86 -12.61 0.79
C ALA A 549 -16.45 -11.40 1.52
N LEU A 550 -17.78 -11.34 1.70
CA LEU A 550 -18.46 -10.31 2.48
C LEU A 550 -18.25 -10.46 4.00
N THR A 551 -17.83 -11.64 4.49
CA THR A 551 -17.32 -11.84 5.86
C THR A 551 -15.80 -11.64 5.98
N GLY A 552 -15.10 -11.37 4.87
CA GLY A 552 -13.67 -11.05 4.85
C GLY A 552 -12.71 -12.24 4.93
N GLU A 553 -13.19 -13.49 4.81
CA GLU A 553 -12.37 -14.68 5.05
C GLU A 553 -11.54 -15.13 3.84
N ASP A 554 -11.95 -14.87 2.60
CA ASP A 554 -11.14 -15.25 1.42
C ASP A 554 -11.23 -14.30 0.21
N ARG A 555 -10.67 -13.09 0.38
CA ARG A 555 -10.48 -12.12 -0.71
C ARG A 555 -9.66 -12.71 -1.87
N ALA A 556 -8.67 -13.56 -1.59
CA ALA A 556 -7.81 -14.16 -2.59
C ALA A 556 -8.51 -15.25 -3.43
N ALA A 557 -9.43 -16.04 -2.84
CA ALA A 557 -10.25 -16.98 -3.61
C ALA A 557 -11.39 -16.28 -4.37
N LEU A 558 -11.93 -15.16 -3.88
CA LEU A 558 -12.86 -14.36 -4.69
C LEU A 558 -12.13 -13.70 -5.88
N GLU A 559 -10.95 -13.11 -5.64
CA GLU A 559 -10.08 -12.57 -6.69
C GLU A 559 -9.68 -13.68 -7.69
N ALA A 560 -9.24 -14.86 -7.22
CA ALA A 560 -8.87 -15.98 -8.08
C ALA A 560 -10.06 -16.63 -8.82
N GLU A 561 -11.26 -16.67 -8.24
CA GLU A 561 -12.47 -17.14 -8.93
C GLU A 561 -12.99 -16.09 -9.93
N ALA A 562 -12.87 -14.79 -9.62
CA ALA A 562 -13.16 -13.70 -10.55
C ALA A 562 -12.14 -13.68 -11.71
N GLU A 563 -10.86 -13.93 -11.45
CA GLU A 563 -9.83 -14.16 -12.47
C GLU A 563 -10.12 -15.43 -13.28
N ARG A 564 -10.54 -16.53 -12.65
CA ARG A 564 -10.90 -17.78 -13.36
C ARG A 564 -12.14 -17.61 -14.24
N ILE A 565 -13.14 -16.87 -13.77
CA ILE A 565 -14.35 -16.53 -14.53
C ILE A 565 -13.99 -15.53 -15.64
N GLY A 566 -13.16 -14.52 -15.36
CA GLY A 566 -12.62 -13.58 -16.35
C GLY A 566 -11.82 -14.26 -17.44
N ALA A 567 -10.95 -15.22 -17.08
CA ALA A 567 -10.20 -16.05 -18.02
C ALA A 567 -11.12 -16.99 -18.82
N ALA A 568 -12.16 -17.56 -18.21
CA ALA A 568 -13.14 -18.39 -18.90
C ALA A 568 -14.03 -17.56 -19.86
N LEU A 569 -14.33 -16.30 -19.53
CA LEU A 569 -15.00 -15.33 -20.40
C LEU A 569 -14.10 -14.93 -21.59
N LEU A 570 -12.83 -14.64 -21.32
CA LEU A 570 -11.82 -14.34 -22.36
C LEU A 570 -11.54 -15.54 -23.29
N ALA A 571 -11.71 -16.77 -22.79
CA ALA A 571 -11.50 -17.99 -23.57
C ALA A 571 -12.72 -18.43 -24.42
N ASN A 572 -13.93 -17.91 -24.14
CA ASN A 572 -15.17 -18.30 -24.83
C ASN A 572 -15.85 -17.10 -25.51
N ALA A 573 -15.07 -16.30 -26.24
CA ALA A 573 -15.55 -15.10 -26.94
C ALA A 573 -16.65 -15.35 -28.00
N ASP A 574 -16.86 -16.62 -28.43
CA ASP A 574 -17.81 -16.99 -29.48
C ASP A 574 -19.21 -17.42 -28.97
N GLY A 575 -19.54 -17.28 -27.67
CA GLY A 575 -20.82 -17.81 -27.17
C GLY A 575 -21.41 -17.21 -25.88
N SER A 576 -22.44 -16.38 -26.03
CA SER A 576 -23.47 -16.07 -25.01
C SER A 576 -23.07 -15.29 -23.74
N ILE A 577 -22.37 -14.17 -23.93
CA ILE A 577 -22.19 -13.11 -22.89
C ILE A 577 -23.53 -12.72 -22.21
N GLU A 578 -24.64 -12.76 -22.95
CA GLU A 578 -25.98 -12.36 -22.49
C GLU A 578 -26.56 -13.21 -21.34
N VAL A 579 -26.17 -14.49 -21.23
CA VAL A 579 -26.68 -15.37 -20.16
C VAL A 579 -25.91 -15.13 -18.85
N MET A 580 -24.61 -14.83 -18.95
CA MET A 580 -23.79 -14.46 -17.79
C MET A 580 -24.08 -13.02 -17.32
N ARG A 581 -24.38 -12.09 -18.26
CA ARG A 581 -24.91 -10.74 -18.00
C ARG A 581 -26.09 -10.79 -17.03
N ASP A 582 -27.15 -11.52 -17.38
CA ASP A 582 -28.39 -11.55 -16.61
C ASP A 582 -28.26 -12.20 -15.22
N TYR A 583 -27.20 -12.96 -15.00
CA TYR A 583 -27.02 -13.80 -13.82
C TYR A 583 -26.20 -13.09 -12.71
N LEU A 584 -24.98 -12.63 -13.04
CA LEU A 584 -24.14 -11.86 -12.11
C LEU A 584 -24.80 -10.53 -11.71
N TRP A 585 -25.46 -9.88 -12.68
CA TRP A 585 -26.14 -8.61 -12.48
C TRP A 585 -27.29 -8.70 -11.45
N ARG A 586 -28.16 -9.71 -11.57
CA ARG A 586 -29.29 -9.90 -10.65
C ARG A 586 -28.83 -10.23 -9.22
N SER A 587 -27.88 -11.16 -9.07
CA SER A 587 -27.39 -11.52 -7.73
C SER A 587 -26.80 -10.32 -6.98
N VAL A 588 -25.98 -9.49 -7.63
CA VAL A 588 -25.37 -8.31 -6.98
C VAL A 588 -26.40 -7.20 -6.73
N ALA A 589 -27.30 -6.94 -7.67
CA ALA A 589 -28.32 -5.89 -7.52
C ALA A 589 -29.39 -6.22 -6.47
N GLU A 590 -29.84 -7.48 -6.39
CA GLU A 590 -30.82 -7.92 -5.38
C GLU A 590 -30.22 -7.86 -3.97
N LEU A 591 -28.95 -8.27 -3.79
CA LEU A 591 -28.23 -8.16 -2.50
C LEU A 591 -27.99 -6.70 -2.07
N ALA A 592 -27.56 -5.83 -2.99
CA ALA A 592 -27.32 -4.42 -2.69
C ALA A 592 -28.61 -3.68 -2.31
N SER A 593 -29.72 -3.96 -3.01
CA SER A 593 -31.02 -3.37 -2.72
C SER A 593 -31.60 -3.89 -1.39
N ALA A 594 -31.54 -5.20 -1.13
CA ALA A 594 -32.12 -5.82 0.06
C ALA A 594 -31.34 -5.51 1.37
N ARG A 595 -30.03 -5.23 1.29
CA ARG A 595 -29.17 -5.02 2.47
C ARG A 595 -28.88 -3.54 2.77
N PHE A 596 -28.82 -2.68 1.75
CA PHE A 596 -28.35 -1.28 1.89
C PHE A 596 -29.32 -0.21 1.39
N GLY A 597 -30.50 -0.58 0.85
CA GLY A 597 -31.57 0.37 0.52
C GLY A 597 -31.26 1.35 -0.63
N LEU A 598 -30.26 1.03 -1.47
CA LEU A 598 -29.88 1.86 -2.61
C LEU A 598 -30.95 1.83 -3.72
N ALA A 599 -31.21 3.01 -4.30
CA ALA A 599 -32.15 3.17 -5.42
C ALA A 599 -31.53 2.68 -6.74
N LEU A 600 -32.29 1.90 -7.51
CA LEU A 600 -31.83 1.07 -8.64
C LEU A 600 -31.57 1.86 -9.95
N ASP A 601 -31.86 3.16 -9.95
CA ASP A 601 -32.02 4.00 -11.14
C ASP A 601 -30.73 4.55 -11.76
N THR A 602 -29.57 4.37 -11.11
CA THR A 602 -28.26 4.84 -11.65
C THR A 602 -27.50 3.80 -12.49
N VAL A 603 -27.94 2.55 -12.55
CA VAL A 603 -27.13 1.42 -13.06
C VAL A 603 -27.43 0.89 -14.47
N PRO A 604 -28.62 1.07 -15.10
CA PRO A 604 -28.87 0.57 -16.47
C PRO A 604 -27.83 1.03 -17.50
N ALA A 605 -27.36 2.27 -17.40
CA ALA A 605 -26.39 2.87 -18.32
C ALA A 605 -25.02 2.17 -18.37
N PHE A 606 -24.66 1.38 -17.34
CA PHE A 606 -23.42 0.60 -17.34
C PHE A 606 -23.58 -0.72 -18.10
N ALA A 607 -24.73 -1.39 -17.98
CA ALA A 607 -25.03 -2.61 -18.71
C ALA A 607 -25.13 -2.36 -20.23
N ASP A 608 -25.81 -1.29 -20.63
CA ASP A 608 -25.91 -0.86 -22.04
C ASP A 608 -24.54 -0.50 -22.64
N TRP A 609 -23.64 0.08 -21.83
CA TRP A 609 -22.28 0.42 -22.24
C TRP A 609 -21.40 -0.82 -22.43
N CYS A 610 -21.44 -1.78 -21.50
CA CYS A 610 -20.77 -3.08 -21.68
C CYS A 610 -21.26 -3.82 -22.93
N LEU A 611 -22.56 -3.73 -23.25
CA LEU A 611 -23.14 -4.30 -24.47
C LEU A 611 -22.62 -3.59 -25.74
N ALA A 612 -22.49 -2.26 -25.71
CA ALA A 612 -21.94 -1.49 -26.83
C ALA A 612 -20.46 -1.80 -27.09
N VAL A 613 -19.67 -2.00 -26.02
CA VAL A 613 -18.26 -2.37 -26.11
C VAL A 613 -18.09 -3.80 -26.65
N ALA A 614 -18.81 -4.78 -26.11
CA ALA A 614 -18.70 -6.18 -26.55
C ALA A 614 -18.98 -6.35 -28.06
N ASN A 615 -19.93 -5.58 -28.60
CA ASN A 615 -20.28 -5.59 -30.03
C ASN A 615 -19.24 -4.95 -30.97
N HIS A 616 -18.16 -4.34 -30.45
CA HIS A 616 -17.16 -3.64 -31.28
C HIS A 616 -15.80 -4.35 -31.39
N LEU A 617 -15.50 -5.31 -30.50
CA LEU A 617 -14.13 -5.77 -30.20
C LEU A 617 -13.54 -6.88 -31.10
N HIS A 618 -14.13 -7.20 -32.25
CA HIS A 618 -13.83 -8.49 -32.89
C HIS A 618 -12.48 -8.59 -33.64
N HIS A 619 -11.80 -7.49 -34.04
CA HIS A 619 -10.73 -7.61 -35.07
C HIS A 619 -9.41 -6.79 -34.96
N ASP A 620 -9.19 -5.79 -34.07
CA ASP A 620 -7.92 -4.99 -34.07
C ASP A 620 -7.02 -5.15 -32.82
N PRO A 621 -5.68 -5.11 -32.92
CA PRO A 621 -4.78 -4.92 -31.77
C PRO A 621 -5.08 -3.72 -30.86
N GLN A 622 -5.56 -2.58 -31.40
CA GLN A 622 -5.97 -1.41 -30.60
C GLN A 622 -7.18 -1.73 -29.71
N ASP A 623 -8.12 -2.53 -30.21
CA ASP A 623 -9.29 -2.98 -29.46
C ASP A 623 -8.89 -3.77 -28.21
N ARG A 624 -7.78 -4.50 -28.22
CA ARG A 624 -7.28 -5.24 -27.04
C ARG A 624 -6.71 -4.32 -25.95
N ALA A 625 -6.09 -3.20 -26.29
CA ALA A 625 -5.65 -2.22 -25.30
C ALA A 625 -6.85 -1.51 -24.66
N VAL A 626 -7.84 -1.14 -25.49
CA VAL A 626 -9.10 -0.55 -25.03
C VAL A 626 -9.91 -1.55 -24.18
N ALA A 627 -10.02 -2.81 -24.58
CA ALA A 627 -10.69 -3.86 -23.82
C ALA A 627 -10.01 -4.13 -22.47
N ARG A 628 -8.67 -4.17 -22.41
CA ARG A 628 -7.92 -4.27 -21.14
C ARG A 628 -8.14 -3.03 -20.26
N ALA A 629 -8.11 -1.83 -20.83
CA ALA A 629 -8.38 -0.60 -20.08
C ALA A 629 -9.83 -0.52 -19.57
N ILE A 630 -10.81 -1.00 -20.34
CA ILE A 630 -12.23 -1.06 -19.96
C ILE A 630 -12.48 -2.13 -18.90
N ALA A 631 -11.98 -3.36 -19.10
CA ALA A 631 -12.09 -4.44 -18.13
C ALA A 631 -11.37 -4.08 -16.82
N HIS A 632 -10.21 -3.42 -16.91
CA HIS A 632 -9.50 -2.91 -15.74
C HIS A 632 -10.17 -1.68 -15.12
N ASN A 633 -10.78 -0.76 -15.88
CA ASN A 633 -11.56 0.34 -15.28
C ASN A 633 -12.81 -0.20 -14.58
N ALA A 634 -13.48 -1.20 -15.14
CA ALA A 634 -14.58 -1.91 -14.51
C ALA A 634 -14.11 -2.70 -13.28
N ALA A 635 -13.00 -3.45 -13.35
CA ALA A 635 -12.43 -4.17 -12.22
C ALA A 635 -11.94 -3.20 -11.13
N SER A 636 -11.27 -2.10 -11.48
CA SER A 636 -10.82 -1.06 -10.55
C SER A 636 -11.94 -0.18 -10.03
N ARG A 637 -13.10 -0.12 -10.69
CA ARG A 637 -14.34 0.48 -10.14
C ARG A 637 -15.17 -0.49 -9.33
N ILE A 638 -15.13 -1.78 -9.61
CA ILE A 638 -15.62 -2.83 -8.72
C ILE A 638 -14.72 -2.87 -7.48
N GLN A 639 -13.41 -2.71 -7.64
CA GLN A 639 -12.42 -2.63 -6.57
C GLN A 639 -12.48 -1.28 -5.85
N LEU A 640 -12.78 -0.14 -6.50
CA LEU A 640 -13.08 1.11 -5.80
C LEU A 640 -14.46 1.08 -5.15
N ALA A 641 -15.46 0.41 -5.72
CA ALA A 641 -16.76 0.24 -5.08
C ALA A 641 -16.69 -0.77 -3.93
N LEU A 642 -15.83 -1.78 -4.00
CA LEU A 642 -15.48 -2.67 -2.91
C LEU A 642 -14.64 -1.92 -1.89
N ASP A 643 -13.49 -1.35 -2.23
CA ASP A 643 -12.63 -0.60 -1.31
C ASP A 643 -13.29 0.67 -0.78
N ALA A 644 -14.31 1.25 -1.44
CA ALA A 644 -15.13 2.34 -0.91
C ALA A 644 -16.46 1.89 -0.29
N ALA A 645 -16.91 0.64 -0.46
CA ALA A 645 -17.93 0.02 0.41
C ALA A 645 -17.30 -0.57 1.68
N ILE A 646 -16.04 -1.00 1.59
CA ILE A 646 -15.15 -1.42 2.66
C ILE A 646 -14.68 -0.16 3.38
N ASP A 647 -14.14 0.86 2.71
CA ASP A 647 -13.89 2.14 3.36
C ASP A 647 -15.20 2.78 3.82
N ALA A 648 -16.35 2.68 3.14
CA ALA A 648 -17.60 3.13 3.76
C ALA A 648 -17.98 2.29 5.00
N ALA A 649 -17.71 0.98 5.03
CA ALA A 649 -17.90 0.17 6.23
C ALA A 649 -16.87 0.46 7.34
N LEU A 650 -15.69 1.00 7.00
CA LEU A 650 -14.59 1.36 7.91
C LEU A 650 -14.54 2.86 8.25
N THR A 651 -15.25 3.72 7.50
CA THR A 651 -15.14 5.20 7.53
C THR A 651 -16.47 5.95 7.42
N GLN A 652 -17.61 5.31 7.13
CA GLN A 652 -18.85 5.85 7.70
C GLN A 652 -18.64 5.93 9.21
N PRO A 653 -19.24 6.94 9.89
CA PRO A 653 -19.45 6.79 11.33
C PRO A 653 -20.20 5.47 11.48
N GLY A 654 -19.56 4.48 12.09
CA GLY A 654 -20.12 3.15 12.14
C GLY A 654 -21.56 3.22 12.63
N ASP A 655 -22.39 2.30 12.15
CA ASP A 655 -23.56 1.90 12.93
C ASP A 655 -23.09 1.81 14.39
N PRO A 656 -23.69 2.52 15.36
CA PRO A 656 -23.17 2.61 16.73
C PRO A 656 -22.95 1.25 17.43
N ALA A 657 -23.33 0.14 16.78
CA ALA A 657 -22.93 -1.24 17.04
C ALA A 657 -21.46 -1.63 16.69
N LEU A 658 -20.63 -0.79 16.05
CA LEU A 658 -19.23 -1.12 15.68
C LEU A 658 -18.19 -0.12 16.22
N LEU A 659 -18.32 0.21 17.50
CA LEU A 659 -17.28 0.90 18.27
C LEU A 659 -16.02 0.02 18.39
N LEU A 660 -14.84 0.62 18.23
CA LEU A 660 -13.58 0.04 18.74
C LEU A 660 -13.69 0.03 20.28
N PRO A 661 -13.81 -1.11 20.97
CA PRO A 661 -13.88 -1.10 22.42
C PRO A 661 -12.55 -0.60 22.99
N ARG A 662 -12.63 0.49 23.73
CA ARG A 662 -11.62 0.82 24.74
C ARG A 662 -11.76 -0.15 25.89
N LEU A 663 -10.90 -1.13 25.89
CA LEU A 663 -10.86 -2.22 26.82
C LEU A 663 -9.94 -1.85 27.99
N LEU A 664 -10.42 -1.97 29.23
CA LEU A 664 -9.53 -1.93 30.39
C LEU A 664 -9.14 -3.35 30.81
N ALA A 665 -7.84 -3.60 30.92
CA ALA A 665 -7.30 -4.70 31.70
C ALA A 665 -6.90 -4.26 33.12
N GLN A 666 -7.29 -5.10 34.08
CA GLN A 666 -6.93 -5.13 35.50
C GLN A 666 -7.50 -4.03 36.41
N LEU A 667 -7.99 -4.50 37.55
CA LEU A 667 -8.03 -3.84 38.84
C LEU A 667 -7.39 -4.84 39.84
N VAL A 668 -6.46 -4.44 40.70
CA VAL A 668 -6.06 -5.27 41.86
C VAL A 668 -5.82 -4.41 43.10
N ALA A 669 -6.40 -4.84 44.22
CA ALA A 669 -5.88 -4.62 45.56
C ALA A 669 -6.00 -5.95 46.33
N PRO A 670 -5.11 -6.24 47.31
CA PRO A 670 -5.18 -7.47 48.09
C PRO A 670 -6.29 -7.41 49.15
N ALA A 671 -7.29 -8.26 48.99
CA ALA A 671 -8.52 -8.25 49.79
C ALA A 671 -8.40 -8.96 51.15
N THR A 672 -8.99 -8.36 52.19
CA THR A 672 -9.30 -9.05 53.46
C THR A 672 -10.76 -8.96 53.89
N ARG A 673 -11.57 -8.07 53.29
CA ARG A 673 -12.98 -7.85 53.65
C ARG A 673 -13.79 -7.39 52.43
N PRO A 674 -14.97 -8.00 52.13
CA PRO A 674 -15.79 -7.63 50.97
C PRO A 674 -16.14 -6.13 50.87
N THR A 675 -16.37 -5.45 51.99
CA THR A 675 -16.74 -4.03 52.02
C THR A 675 -15.58 -3.05 51.77
N ALA A 676 -14.34 -3.53 51.82
CA ALA A 676 -13.19 -2.78 51.32
C ALA A 676 -13.11 -2.90 49.78
N GLU A 677 -13.20 -4.13 49.28
CA GLU A 677 -13.11 -4.41 47.84
C GLU A 677 -14.25 -3.81 47.04
N ALA A 678 -15.49 -3.85 47.55
CA ALA A 678 -16.63 -3.18 46.95
C ALA A 678 -16.35 -1.70 46.62
N ARG A 679 -15.61 -1.01 47.49
CA ARG A 679 -15.21 0.40 47.28
C ARG A 679 -14.00 0.54 46.36
N ALA A 680 -13.00 -0.35 46.48
CA ALA A 680 -11.82 -0.34 45.62
C ALA A 680 -12.18 -0.62 44.15
N LEU A 681 -13.00 -1.64 43.91
CA LEU A 681 -13.55 -1.98 42.59
C LEU A 681 -14.40 -0.84 42.02
N ALA A 682 -15.32 -0.27 42.81
CA ALA A 682 -16.17 0.83 42.34
C ALA A 682 -15.35 2.08 41.98
N ALA A 683 -14.35 2.45 42.78
CA ALA A 683 -13.46 3.57 42.49
C ALA A 683 -12.66 3.34 41.20
N ALA A 684 -12.08 2.15 41.04
CA ALA A 684 -11.23 1.85 39.90
C ALA A 684 -12.02 1.58 38.61
N ILE A 685 -13.29 1.17 38.69
CA ILE A 685 -14.26 1.23 37.58
C ILE A 685 -14.47 2.70 37.14
N GLY A 686 -14.59 3.62 38.08
CA GLY A 686 -14.66 5.06 37.81
C GLY A 686 -13.41 5.61 37.14
N ASP A 687 -12.22 5.24 37.62
CA ASP A 687 -10.92 5.64 37.04
C ASP A 687 -10.74 5.07 35.62
N ALA A 688 -11.25 3.88 35.34
CA ALA A 688 -11.25 3.26 34.02
C ALA A 688 -12.20 3.99 33.05
N ALA A 689 -13.43 4.26 33.48
CA ALA A 689 -14.40 5.02 32.70
C ALA A 689 -13.91 6.46 32.41
N ALA A 690 -13.23 7.09 33.37
CA ALA A 690 -12.61 8.41 33.18
C ALA A 690 -11.47 8.42 32.14
N GLN A 691 -10.80 7.28 31.93
CA GLN A 691 -9.83 7.08 30.84
C GLN A 691 -10.50 6.68 29.51
N GLY A 692 -11.84 6.56 29.50
CA GLY A 692 -12.64 6.24 28.34
C GLY A 692 -12.80 4.75 28.07
N ALA A 693 -12.64 3.87 29.08
CA ALA A 693 -12.94 2.45 28.94
C ALA A 693 -14.46 2.21 28.82
N GLU A 694 -14.86 1.34 27.90
CA GLU A 694 -16.27 0.98 27.63
C GLU A 694 -16.62 -0.41 28.19
N LEU A 695 -15.63 -1.31 28.26
CA LEU A 695 -15.72 -2.64 28.84
C LEU A 695 -14.52 -2.90 29.77
N ILE A 696 -14.81 -3.25 31.02
CA ILE A 696 -13.83 -3.38 32.11
C ILE A 696 -13.76 -4.83 32.58
N PHE A 697 -12.55 -5.39 32.67
CA PHE A 697 -12.32 -6.76 33.16
C PHE A 697 -11.65 -6.77 34.53
N THR A 698 -12.29 -7.44 35.51
CA THR A 698 -11.73 -7.64 36.86
C THR A 698 -11.28 -9.11 37.06
N PRO A 699 -10.41 -9.41 38.04
CA PRO A 699 -9.90 -10.77 38.25
C PRO A 699 -10.89 -11.78 38.87
N GLU A 700 -10.49 -13.06 38.87
CA GLU A 700 -11.16 -14.12 39.66
C GLU A 700 -11.15 -13.75 41.16
N MET A 701 -12.26 -14.04 41.85
CA MET A 701 -12.46 -13.73 43.27
C MET A 701 -12.21 -12.27 43.64
N SER A 702 -12.75 -11.36 42.81
CA SER A 702 -12.57 -9.91 42.96
C SER A 702 -13.06 -9.35 44.30
N GLY A 703 -14.08 -9.95 44.91
CA GLY A 703 -14.68 -9.45 46.16
C GLY A 703 -14.01 -9.94 47.44
N TYR A 704 -13.50 -11.17 47.46
CA TYR A 704 -12.92 -11.80 48.65
C TYR A 704 -12.20 -13.10 48.29
N LEU A 705 -11.05 -13.37 48.93
CA LEU A 705 -10.25 -14.58 48.69
C LEU A 705 -9.61 -15.12 49.97
N ASP A 706 -9.99 -16.32 50.39
CA ASP A 706 -9.37 -17.05 51.51
C ASP A 706 -9.31 -18.55 51.17
N ARG A 707 -8.32 -19.28 51.71
CA ARG A 707 -8.21 -20.75 51.63
C ARG A 707 -8.96 -21.46 52.75
N ASP A 708 -9.21 -20.77 53.86
CA ASP A 708 -9.93 -21.33 55.00
C ASP A 708 -11.44 -21.24 54.74
N ARG A 709 -12.05 -22.39 54.50
CA ARG A 709 -13.48 -22.51 54.18
C ARG A 709 -14.39 -22.02 55.33
N GLN A 710 -13.96 -22.09 56.58
CA GLN A 710 -14.77 -21.61 57.72
C GLN A 710 -14.72 -20.09 57.83
N ARG A 711 -13.55 -19.47 57.63
CA ARG A 711 -13.43 -18.00 57.53
C ARG A 711 -14.15 -17.45 56.30
N ALA A 712 -14.04 -18.13 55.17
CA ALA A 712 -14.73 -17.75 53.94
C ALA A 712 -16.26 -17.79 54.10
N LYS A 713 -16.82 -18.82 54.76
CA LYS A 713 -18.27 -18.95 54.99
C LYS A 713 -18.88 -17.77 55.76
N ALA A 714 -18.10 -17.03 56.54
CA ALA A 714 -18.55 -15.82 57.25
C ALA A 714 -18.53 -14.54 56.39
N ASN A 715 -17.92 -14.59 55.20
CA ASN A 715 -17.74 -13.44 54.29
C ASN A 715 -18.37 -13.65 52.91
N VAL A 716 -18.88 -14.86 52.62
CA VAL A 716 -19.57 -15.23 51.38
C VAL A 716 -21.08 -15.11 51.57
N ALA A 717 -21.74 -14.36 50.67
CA ALA A 717 -23.18 -14.16 50.65
C ALA A 717 -23.87 -14.98 49.54
N ALA A 718 -25.20 -15.04 49.55
CA ALA A 718 -25.96 -15.44 48.37
C ALA A 718 -25.94 -14.31 47.33
N GLU A 719 -26.17 -14.62 46.04
CA GLU A 719 -26.09 -13.64 44.95
C GLU A 719 -26.95 -12.38 45.18
N ALA A 720 -28.13 -12.53 45.79
CA ALA A 720 -29.05 -11.42 46.06
C ALA A 720 -28.55 -10.46 47.15
N ASP A 721 -27.71 -10.95 48.07
CA ASP A 721 -27.26 -10.23 49.27
C ASP A 721 -25.79 -9.77 49.17
N ASP A 722 -25.11 -10.06 48.05
CA ASP A 722 -23.69 -9.76 47.91
C ASP A 722 -23.42 -8.26 47.68
N GLY A 723 -22.74 -7.64 48.63
CA GLY A 723 -22.42 -6.22 48.64
C GLY A 723 -21.39 -5.80 47.58
N VAL A 724 -20.56 -6.71 47.08
CA VAL A 724 -19.59 -6.42 46.01
C VAL A 724 -20.32 -6.38 44.66
N LEU A 725 -21.15 -7.37 44.38
CA LEU A 725 -22.02 -7.40 43.21
C LEU A 725 -22.94 -6.18 43.16
N ALA A 726 -23.54 -5.80 44.30
CA ALA A 726 -24.36 -4.59 44.39
C ALA A 726 -23.56 -3.31 44.08
N ALA A 727 -22.34 -3.19 44.60
CA ALA A 727 -21.46 -2.04 44.35
C ALA A 727 -20.97 -1.96 42.90
N VAL A 728 -20.57 -3.08 42.31
CA VAL A 728 -20.12 -3.14 40.90
C VAL A 728 -21.27 -2.81 39.95
N ARG A 729 -22.48 -3.33 40.20
CA ARG A 729 -23.68 -2.96 39.42
C ARG A 729 -24.03 -1.48 39.55
N ALA A 730 -23.89 -0.90 40.74
CA ALA A 730 -24.08 0.53 40.95
C ALA A 730 -23.02 1.37 40.23
N ALA A 731 -21.75 0.95 40.23
CA ALA A 731 -20.65 1.63 39.54
C ALA A 731 -20.77 1.56 38.01
N ALA A 732 -21.08 0.39 37.46
CA ALA A 732 -21.39 0.21 36.03
C ALA A 732 -22.46 1.20 35.56
N ARG A 733 -23.57 1.28 36.32
CA ARG A 733 -24.67 2.21 36.06
C ARG A 733 -24.31 3.69 36.27
N GLN A 734 -23.48 4.00 37.27
CA GLN A 734 -23.04 5.36 37.54
C GLN A 734 -22.13 5.91 36.43
N HIS A 735 -21.31 5.04 35.84
CA HIS A 735 -20.29 5.42 34.86
C HIS A 735 -20.68 5.12 33.40
N GLY A 736 -21.76 4.37 33.15
CA GLY A 736 -22.26 4.05 31.81
C GLY A 736 -21.38 3.05 31.07
N VAL A 737 -20.81 2.07 31.77
CA VAL A 737 -19.80 1.13 31.24
C VAL A 737 -20.19 -0.32 31.50
N TRP A 738 -19.77 -1.22 30.61
CA TRP A 738 -19.89 -2.66 30.83
C TRP A 738 -18.79 -3.14 31.78
N VAL A 739 -19.13 -4.10 32.65
CA VAL A 739 -18.17 -4.71 33.57
C VAL A 739 -18.27 -6.24 33.54
N HIS A 740 -17.17 -6.87 33.16
CA HIS A 740 -16.93 -8.29 33.39
C HIS A 740 -16.28 -8.47 34.77
N LEU A 741 -17.12 -8.73 35.77
CA LEU A 741 -16.70 -9.05 37.13
C LEU A 741 -16.20 -10.49 37.16
N GLY A 742 -14.86 -10.65 37.20
CA GLY A 742 -14.15 -11.89 36.90
C GLY A 742 -14.70 -13.11 37.61
N SER A 743 -14.77 -13.06 38.95
CA SER A 743 -15.73 -13.85 39.72
C SER A 743 -15.90 -13.39 41.16
N LEU A 744 -16.94 -13.91 41.81
CA LEU A 744 -17.18 -13.90 43.25
C LEU A 744 -17.36 -15.34 43.77
N ALA A 745 -17.03 -15.56 45.04
CA ALA A 745 -17.47 -16.74 45.79
C ALA A 745 -18.87 -16.48 46.33
N LEU A 746 -19.86 -17.30 45.94
CA LEU A 746 -21.26 -17.14 46.34
C LEU A 746 -21.85 -18.40 46.96
N ALA A 747 -22.71 -18.25 47.95
CA ALA A 747 -23.45 -19.36 48.56
C ALA A 747 -24.57 -19.83 47.59
N VAL A 748 -24.54 -21.11 47.23
CA VAL A 748 -25.50 -21.74 46.29
C VAL A 748 -26.35 -22.85 46.91
N GLY A 749 -26.40 -22.90 48.25
CA GLY A 749 -27.13 -23.91 49.01
C GLY A 749 -26.25 -25.07 49.47
N GLY A 750 -26.64 -25.67 50.61
CA GLY A 750 -25.80 -26.66 51.27
C GLY A 750 -24.53 -26.02 51.84
N ASP A 751 -23.38 -26.63 51.54
CA ASP A 751 -22.11 -26.35 52.20
C ASP A 751 -20.98 -25.91 51.24
N LEU A 752 -21.29 -25.85 49.94
CA LEU A 752 -20.38 -25.44 48.85
C LEU A 752 -20.72 -24.03 48.34
N PHE A 753 -19.75 -23.41 47.68
CA PHE A 753 -19.88 -22.12 47.02
C PHE A 753 -19.86 -22.28 45.48
N ALA A 754 -20.31 -21.28 44.73
CA ALA A 754 -20.00 -21.14 43.31
C ALA A 754 -18.88 -20.12 43.10
N ASN A 755 -17.97 -20.41 42.16
CA ASN A 755 -16.99 -19.46 41.64
C ASN A 755 -17.62 -18.82 40.39
N ARG A 756 -18.41 -17.75 40.61
CA ARG A 756 -19.34 -17.18 39.62
C ARG A 756 -18.84 -15.86 39.04
N GLY A 757 -18.57 -15.85 37.75
CA GLY A 757 -18.34 -14.65 36.94
C GLY A 757 -19.65 -13.99 36.51
N PHE A 758 -19.63 -12.67 36.35
CA PHE A 758 -20.79 -11.87 35.90
C PHE A 758 -20.41 -10.91 34.78
N LEU A 759 -21.26 -10.81 33.76
CA LEU A 759 -21.25 -9.68 32.83
C LEU A 759 -22.38 -8.73 33.18
N ILE A 760 -22.05 -7.45 33.38
CA ILE A 760 -22.96 -6.40 33.82
C ILE A 760 -22.98 -5.30 32.74
N ASP A 761 -24.17 -4.81 32.38
CA ASP A 761 -24.38 -3.76 31.38
C ASP A 761 -24.32 -2.33 31.98
N PRO A 762 -24.30 -1.27 31.13
CA PRO A 762 -24.31 0.13 31.55
C PRO A 762 -25.55 0.56 32.34
N GLU A 763 -26.61 -0.25 32.37
CA GLU A 763 -27.80 0.00 33.19
C GLU A 763 -27.69 -0.68 34.58
N GLY A 764 -26.68 -1.52 34.79
CA GLY A 764 -26.45 -2.29 36.03
C GLY A 764 -27.24 -3.61 36.08
N ASN A 765 -27.69 -4.14 34.95
CA ASN A 765 -28.31 -5.47 34.85
C ASN A 765 -27.25 -6.55 34.64
N ILE A 766 -27.51 -7.76 35.15
CA ILE A 766 -26.67 -8.93 34.88
C ILE A 766 -27.11 -9.54 33.55
N ARG A 767 -26.24 -9.49 32.54
CA ARG A 767 -26.46 -10.05 31.20
C ARG A 767 -26.08 -11.52 31.09
N ALA A 768 -25.02 -11.93 31.78
CA ALA A 768 -24.56 -13.31 31.81
C ALA A 768 -24.01 -13.68 33.18
N ARG A 769 -24.09 -14.97 33.48
CA ARG A 769 -23.47 -15.63 34.65
C ARG A 769 -22.67 -16.81 34.12
N TYR A 770 -21.50 -17.04 34.69
CA TYR A 770 -20.69 -18.21 34.37
C TYR A 770 -20.14 -18.81 35.67
N ASP A 771 -20.50 -20.06 35.94
CA ASP A 771 -19.91 -20.84 37.04
C ASP A 771 -18.72 -21.63 36.48
N LYS A 772 -17.56 -21.51 37.12
CA LYS A 772 -16.31 -22.19 36.71
C LYS A 772 -16.53 -23.69 36.55
N ILE A 773 -16.33 -24.20 35.33
CA ILE A 773 -16.56 -25.61 35.01
C ILE A 773 -15.43 -26.47 35.59
N HIS A 774 -14.18 -26.12 35.31
CA HIS A 774 -13.03 -26.93 35.72
C HIS A 774 -12.45 -26.42 37.04
N LEU A 775 -12.64 -27.18 38.11
CA LEU A 775 -12.11 -26.87 39.44
C LEU A 775 -10.64 -27.28 39.58
N PHE A 776 -9.84 -26.46 40.25
CA PHE A 776 -8.40 -26.64 40.43
C PHE A 776 -8.08 -27.68 41.51
N ASP A 777 -8.11 -28.95 41.11
CA ASP A 777 -7.75 -30.11 41.91
C ASP A 777 -6.38 -30.67 41.47
N VAL A 778 -5.30 -30.25 42.15
CA VAL A 778 -3.93 -30.67 41.80
C VAL A 778 -3.09 -31.00 43.04
N THR A 779 -2.11 -31.89 42.85
CA THR A 779 -0.98 -32.08 43.77
C THR A 779 0.29 -31.71 43.02
N LEU A 780 0.98 -30.67 43.47
CA LEU A 780 2.22 -30.19 42.89
C LEU A 780 3.42 -30.94 43.49
N GLY A 781 4.49 -31.11 42.72
CA GLY A 781 5.68 -31.89 43.13
C GLY A 781 6.47 -31.30 44.32
N ASN A 782 6.15 -30.08 44.74
CA ASN A 782 6.68 -29.44 45.95
C ASN A 782 5.91 -29.82 47.23
N GLY A 783 4.86 -30.65 47.14
CA GLY A 783 4.01 -31.06 48.26
C GLY A 783 2.77 -30.19 48.48
N GLU A 784 2.58 -29.11 47.72
CA GLU A 784 1.33 -28.33 47.77
C GLU A 784 0.19 -29.10 47.09
N SER A 785 -0.95 -29.22 47.78
CA SER A 785 -2.18 -29.75 47.19
C SER A 785 -3.29 -28.72 47.28
N TYR A 786 -3.92 -28.47 46.13
CA TYR A 786 -5.09 -27.61 46.00
C TYR A 786 -6.29 -28.49 45.65
N ARG A 787 -7.41 -28.28 46.35
CA ARG A 787 -8.66 -29.02 46.19
C ARG A 787 -9.82 -28.04 46.17
N GLU A 788 -9.98 -27.32 45.06
CA GLU A 788 -11.08 -26.37 44.87
C GLU A 788 -12.44 -27.10 44.97
N SER A 789 -12.52 -28.36 44.54
CA SER A 789 -13.71 -29.23 44.67
C SER A 789 -14.21 -29.46 46.11
N ALA A 790 -13.37 -29.26 47.13
CA ALA A 790 -13.76 -29.41 48.53
C ALA A 790 -14.50 -28.18 49.11
N ALA A 791 -14.59 -27.09 48.33
CA ALA A 791 -15.22 -25.83 48.73
C ALA A 791 -16.18 -25.27 47.66
N TYR A 792 -15.97 -25.57 46.38
CA TYR A 792 -16.77 -25.06 45.27
C TYR A 792 -17.49 -26.17 44.50
N ALA A 793 -18.70 -25.89 44.03
CA ALA A 793 -19.41 -26.71 43.06
C ALA A 793 -18.95 -26.36 41.63
N PRO A 794 -18.79 -27.34 40.72
CA PRO A 794 -18.46 -27.09 39.32
C PRO A 794 -19.67 -26.54 38.57
N GLY A 795 -19.43 -25.66 37.60
CA GLY A 795 -20.42 -25.27 36.60
C GLY A 795 -20.61 -26.33 35.52
N GLU A 796 -21.76 -26.28 34.84
CA GLU A 796 -22.16 -27.29 33.83
C GLU A 796 -22.30 -26.72 32.41
N ALA A 797 -22.22 -25.38 32.23
CA ALA A 797 -22.55 -24.70 30.98
C ALA A 797 -21.44 -23.75 30.50
N ALA A 798 -21.02 -23.91 29.25
CA ALA A 798 -20.21 -22.91 28.54
C ALA A 798 -21.12 -21.73 28.13
N VAL A 799 -20.64 -20.50 28.30
CA VAL A 799 -21.45 -19.29 28.08
C VAL A 799 -20.74 -18.31 27.14
N VAL A 800 -21.40 -17.97 26.03
CA VAL A 800 -21.07 -16.80 25.21
C VAL A 800 -22.14 -15.74 25.49
N ALA A 801 -21.73 -14.56 25.93
CA ALA A 801 -22.61 -13.43 26.16
C ALA A 801 -22.61 -12.50 24.95
N GLU A 802 -23.79 -12.08 24.51
CA GLU A 802 -23.91 -11.01 23.51
C GLU A 802 -23.52 -9.67 24.12
N THR A 803 -22.66 -8.92 23.41
CA THR A 803 -22.24 -7.57 23.76
C THR A 803 -22.30 -6.68 22.51
N PRO A 804 -22.25 -5.34 22.64
CA PRO A 804 -22.10 -4.44 21.49
C PRO A 804 -20.87 -4.75 20.60
N TRP A 805 -19.91 -5.50 21.12
CA TRP A 805 -18.66 -5.87 20.46
C TRP A 805 -18.63 -7.32 19.97
N GLY A 806 -19.81 -7.95 19.87
CA GLY A 806 -19.96 -9.37 19.51
C GLY A 806 -19.89 -10.31 20.72
N GLY A 807 -19.64 -11.60 20.45
CA GLY A 807 -19.67 -12.64 21.48
C GLY A 807 -18.49 -12.59 22.44
N LEU A 808 -18.78 -12.46 23.73
CA LEU A 808 -17.81 -12.62 24.83
C LEU A 808 -17.94 -14.02 25.44
N GLY A 809 -16.99 -14.91 25.14
CA GLY A 809 -16.92 -16.24 25.75
C GLY A 809 -16.35 -16.16 27.17
N LEU A 810 -17.06 -16.73 28.13
CA LEU A 810 -16.72 -16.67 29.55
C LEU A 810 -16.00 -17.95 30.01
N THR A 811 -14.84 -17.79 30.66
CA THR A 811 -14.11 -18.86 31.35
C THR A 811 -13.52 -18.33 32.66
N ILE A 812 -13.04 -19.19 33.57
CA ILE A 812 -12.34 -18.77 34.79
C ILE A 812 -11.08 -19.63 35.01
N CYS A 813 -9.92 -18.98 35.02
CA CYS A 813 -8.67 -19.51 35.54
C CYS A 813 -8.29 -20.89 34.98
N TYR A 814 -8.47 -21.97 35.75
CA TYR A 814 -8.06 -23.33 35.38
C TYR A 814 -8.71 -23.85 34.08
N ASP A 815 -9.87 -23.30 33.71
CA ASP A 815 -10.51 -23.52 32.40
C ASP A 815 -9.54 -23.30 31.23
N LEU A 816 -8.54 -22.41 31.34
CA LEU A 816 -7.54 -22.15 30.29
C LEU A 816 -6.78 -23.40 29.85
N ARG A 817 -6.72 -24.46 30.68
CA ARG A 817 -6.04 -25.72 30.34
C ARG A 817 -6.87 -26.61 29.41
N PHE A 818 -8.15 -26.31 29.19
CA PHE A 818 -9.10 -27.15 28.47
C PHE A 818 -9.41 -26.52 27.09
N PRO A 819 -8.66 -26.87 26.02
CA PRO A 819 -8.85 -26.30 24.67
C PRO A 819 -10.27 -26.53 24.13
N ALA A 820 -10.88 -27.68 24.45
CA ALA A 820 -12.21 -28.03 23.97
C ALA A 820 -13.27 -26.99 24.36
N LEU A 821 -13.18 -26.41 25.57
CA LEU A 821 -14.07 -25.35 26.03
C LEU A 821 -13.87 -24.06 25.22
N HIS A 822 -12.61 -23.63 25.03
CA HIS A 822 -12.29 -22.41 24.30
C HIS A 822 -12.67 -22.52 22.82
N ARG A 823 -12.43 -23.68 22.21
CA ARG A 823 -12.90 -24.00 20.86
C ARG A 823 -14.42 -24.00 20.77
N ALA A 824 -15.13 -24.55 21.75
CA ALA A 824 -16.60 -24.55 21.76
C ALA A 824 -17.17 -23.13 21.84
N LEU A 825 -16.61 -22.26 22.70
CA LEU A 825 -16.97 -20.84 22.80
C LEU A 825 -16.73 -20.10 21.46
N ALA A 826 -15.58 -20.34 20.83
CA ALA A 826 -15.23 -19.72 19.54
C ALA A 826 -16.16 -20.15 18.40
N VAL A 827 -16.51 -21.45 18.34
CA VAL A 827 -17.50 -21.98 17.38
C VAL A 827 -18.91 -21.47 17.68
N ALA A 828 -19.24 -21.21 18.94
CA ALA A 828 -20.49 -20.57 19.35
C ALA A 828 -20.51 -19.04 19.15
N GLY A 829 -19.57 -18.47 18.38
CA GLY A 829 -19.58 -17.06 17.99
C GLY A 829 -18.80 -16.11 18.93
N ALA A 830 -18.01 -16.62 19.87
CA ALA A 830 -17.11 -15.76 20.64
C ALA A 830 -16.02 -15.15 19.74
N SER A 831 -15.79 -13.85 19.90
CA SER A 831 -14.70 -13.06 19.30
C SER A 831 -13.69 -12.59 20.36
N ILE A 832 -14.14 -12.49 21.62
CA ILE A 832 -13.34 -12.19 22.80
C ILE A 832 -13.53 -13.33 23.80
N LEU A 833 -12.46 -13.76 24.47
CA LEU A 833 -12.48 -14.77 25.53
C LEU A 833 -11.98 -14.13 26.82
N SER A 834 -12.80 -14.17 27.87
CA SER A 834 -12.39 -13.75 29.21
C SER A 834 -11.71 -14.89 29.95
N VAL A 835 -10.57 -14.61 30.59
CA VAL A 835 -9.83 -15.57 31.44
C VAL A 835 -9.41 -14.90 32.75
N PRO A 836 -10.36 -14.42 33.58
CA PRO A 836 -10.07 -13.97 34.95
C PRO A 836 -9.35 -15.05 35.76
N ALA A 837 -8.34 -14.70 36.56
CA ALA A 837 -7.58 -15.68 37.33
C ALA A 837 -6.95 -15.20 38.65
N ALA A 838 -6.91 -16.10 39.62
CA ALA A 838 -6.08 -16.04 40.82
C ALA A 838 -4.92 -17.07 40.69
N PHE A 839 -4.24 -17.02 39.54
CA PHE A 839 -3.30 -18.05 39.10
C PHE A 839 -2.07 -18.15 40.02
N THR A 840 -1.66 -19.36 40.41
CA THR A 840 -0.56 -19.58 41.37
C THR A 840 0.79 -19.27 40.73
N ARG A 841 1.68 -18.56 41.46
CA ARG A 841 2.99 -18.12 40.94
C ARG A 841 3.81 -19.24 40.25
N PRO A 842 3.99 -20.45 40.82
CA PRO A 842 4.84 -21.48 40.20
C PRO A 842 4.28 -22.01 38.88
N THR A 843 2.95 -22.14 38.76
CA THR A 843 2.34 -22.62 37.50
C THR A 843 2.14 -21.49 36.50
N GLY A 844 2.07 -20.24 36.97
CA GLY A 844 2.00 -19.03 36.16
C GLY A 844 3.29 -18.79 35.39
N GLU A 845 4.41 -18.72 36.08
CA GLU A 845 5.76 -18.55 35.50
C GLU A 845 6.05 -19.58 34.40
N ALA A 846 5.60 -20.83 34.59
CA ALA A 846 5.82 -21.90 33.63
C ALA A 846 4.84 -21.91 32.43
N HIS A 847 3.60 -21.42 32.58
CA HIS A 847 2.53 -21.74 31.61
C HIS A 847 1.57 -20.59 31.24
N TRP A 848 1.48 -19.50 31.99
CA TRP A 848 0.39 -18.51 31.85
C TRP A 848 0.34 -17.90 30.46
N HIS A 849 1.39 -17.20 30.04
CA HIS A 849 1.50 -16.59 28.72
C HIS A 849 1.42 -17.62 27.58
N ILE A 850 1.99 -18.81 27.78
CA ILE A 850 1.99 -19.87 26.75
C ILE A 850 0.57 -20.35 26.48
N LEU A 851 -0.20 -20.65 27.53
CA LEU A 851 -1.57 -21.14 27.40
C LEU A 851 -2.50 -20.05 26.88
N LEU A 852 -2.44 -18.81 27.38
CA LEU A 852 -3.29 -17.73 26.88
C LEU A 852 -3.02 -17.42 25.40
N ARG A 853 -1.77 -17.45 24.96
CA ARG A 853 -1.41 -17.30 23.54
C ARG A 853 -1.90 -18.49 22.70
N ALA A 854 -1.79 -19.72 23.21
CA ALA A 854 -2.35 -20.90 22.55
C ALA A 854 -3.88 -20.80 22.39
N ARG A 855 -4.61 -20.37 23.44
CA ARG A 855 -6.06 -20.15 23.39
C ARG A 855 -6.43 -19.07 22.36
N ALA A 856 -5.68 -17.97 22.26
CA ALA A 856 -5.90 -16.95 21.23
C ALA A 856 -5.69 -17.50 19.81
N ILE A 857 -4.54 -18.15 19.56
CA ILE A 857 -4.16 -18.69 18.24
C ILE A 857 -5.14 -19.78 17.77
N GLU A 858 -5.51 -20.73 18.62
CA GLU A 858 -6.35 -21.87 18.21
C GLU A 858 -7.84 -21.50 17.99
N THR A 859 -8.27 -20.33 18.48
CA THR A 859 -9.65 -19.84 18.35
C THR A 859 -9.78 -18.63 17.42
N GLY A 860 -8.68 -17.96 17.10
CA GLY A 860 -8.68 -16.65 16.45
C GLY A 860 -9.37 -15.56 17.28
N CYS A 861 -9.56 -15.74 18.59
CA CYS A 861 -10.17 -14.73 19.46
C CYS A 861 -9.13 -13.79 20.08
N PHE A 862 -9.56 -12.60 20.48
CA PHE A 862 -8.86 -11.86 21.52
C PHE A 862 -8.98 -12.63 22.84
N VAL A 863 -7.90 -12.68 23.62
CA VAL A 863 -7.92 -13.23 24.99
C VAL A 863 -7.62 -12.11 25.97
N VAL A 864 -8.52 -11.91 26.94
CA VAL A 864 -8.41 -10.87 27.98
C VAL A 864 -8.40 -11.55 29.34
N ALA A 865 -7.21 -11.60 29.95
CA ALA A 865 -6.96 -12.35 31.17
C ALA A 865 -6.61 -11.41 32.33
N ALA A 866 -7.64 -10.95 33.06
CA ALA A 866 -7.45 -10.12 34.25
C ALA A 866 -7.03 -10.97 35.45
N ALA A 867 -5.85 -10.70 36.01
CA ALA A 867 -5.21 -11.55 37.00
C ALA A 867 -5.01 -10.85 38.37
N GLN A 868 -5.26 -11.59 39.44
CA GLN A 868 -4.84 -11.22 40.80
C GLN A 868 -3.32 -11.22 40.88
N THR A 869 -2.73 -10.25 41.59
CA THR A 869 -1.27 -10.16 41.77
C THR A 869 -0.84 -10.04 43.23
N GLY A 870 0.41 -10.40 43.51
CA GLY A 870 1.05 -10.23 44.82
C GLY A 870 0.73 -11.33 45.83
N SER A 871 0.95 -11.00 47.10
CA SER A 871 0.71 -11.87 48.25
C SER A 871 -0.61 -11.52 48.92
N HIS A 872 -1.42 -12.54 49.20
CA HIS A 872 -2.73 -12.39 49.83
C HIS A 872 -2.66 -12.72 51.32
N ALA A 873 -3.62 -12.24 52.10
CA ALA A 873 -3.64 -12.41 53.56
C ALA A 873 -3.77 -13.87 54.02
N ASP A 874 -4.25 -14.77 53.16
CA ASP A 874 -4.29 -16.21 53.42
C ASP A 874 -2.93 -16.90 53.21
N GLY A 875 -1.90 -16.15 52.80
CA GLY A 875 -0.55 -16.63 52.53
C GLY A 875 -0.35 -17.23 51.13
N ARG A 876 -1.24 -17.01 50.15
CA ARG A 876 -0.99 -17.41 48.74
C ARG A 876 -0.24 -16.30 48.01
N ALA A 877 0.55 -16.68 47.00
CA ALA A 877 1.15 -15.77 46.05
C ALA A 877 0.58 -16.05 44.65
N THR A 878 -0.08 -15.05 44.06
CA THR A 878 -0.54 -15.14 42.67
C THR A 878 0.48 -14.52 41.71
N TYR A 879 0.42 -14.96 40.45
CA TYR A 879 1.41 -14.60 39.44
C TYR A 879 1.30 -13.15 38.95
N GLY A 880 0.09 -12.57 38.97
CA GLY A 880 -0.17 -11.31 38.27
C GLY A 880 -0.17 -11.54 36.76
N HIS A 881 0.49 -10.65 36.01
CA HIS A 881 0.53 -10.65 34.54
C HIS A 881 -0.87 -10.64 33.93
N SER A 882 -1.64 -9.57 34.24
CA SER A 882 -2.87 -9.33 33.48
C SER A 882 -2.50 -9.10 32.02
N LEU A 883 -3.09 -9.91 31.13
CA LEU A 883 -2.60 -10.11 29.77
C LEU A 883 -3.72 -9.89 28.76
N VAL A 884 -3.41 -9.16 27.70
CA VAL A 884 -4.26 -9.05 26.50
C VAL A 884 -3.49 -9.63 25.32
N VAL A 885 -4.09 -10.60 24.64
CA VAL A 885 -3.48 -11.29 23.49
C VAL A 885 -4.37 -11.14 22.26
N ALA A 886 -3.77 -10.75 21.14
CA ALA A 886 -4.42 -10.68 19.84
C ALA A 886 -4.72 -12.07 19.27
N PRO A 887 -5.69 -12.19 18.35
CA PRO A 887 -6.01 -13.42 17.61
C PRO A 887 -4.82 -14.19 17.00
N TRP A 888 -3.74 -13.50 16.63
CA TRP A 888 -2.52 -14.10 16.07
C TRP A 888 -1.47 -14.49 17.13
N GLY A 889 -1.82 -14.41 18.42
CA GLY A 889 -0.93 -14.73 19.53
C GLY A 889 0.11 -13.66 19.87
N GLU A 890 -0.05 -12.42 19.39
CA GLU A 890 0.74 -11.27 19.84
C GLU A 890 0.24 -10.80 21.22
N VAL A 891 1.16 -10.52 22.14
CA VAL A 891 0.82 -9.92 23.45
C VAL A 891 0.72 -8.40 23.27
N LEU A 892 -0.49 -7.86 23.37
CA LEU A 892 -0.78 -6.45 23.21
C LEU A 892 -0.57 -5.66 24.52
N LEU A 893 -0.77 -6.32 25.66
CA LEU A 893 -0.57 -5.75 26.99
C LEU A 893 -0.14 -6.86 27.96
N ASP A 894 0.88 -6.58 28.76
CA ASP A 894 1.26 -7.33 29.96
C ASP A 894 1.50 -6.32 31.09
N MET A 895 0.79 -6.46 32.19
CA MET A 895 0.86 -5.55 33.35
C MET A 895 1.88 -5.99 34.42
N GLY A 896 2.48 -7.17 34.27
CA GLY A 896 3.44 -7.71 35.23
C GLY A 896 2.85 -7.97 36.61
N GLU A 897 3.69 -7.89 37.64
CA GLU A 897 3.29 -8.18 39.02
C GLU A 897 2.67 -6.98 39.78
N ALA A 898 2.61 -5.80 39.19
CA ALA A 898 2.12 -4.60 39.88
C ALA A 898 0.59 -4.51 39.87
N PRO A 899 -0.07 -4.16 41.00
CA PRO A 899 -1.48 -3.79 40.97
C PRO A 899 -1.67 -2.48 40.19
N GLY A 900 -2.65 -2.42 39.30
CA GLY A 900 -2.88 -1.26 38.44
C GLY A 900 -4.12 -1.36 37.57
N VAL A 901 -4.22 -0.39 36.65
CA VAL A 901 -5.33 -0.08 35.74
C VAL A 901 -4.70 0.29 34.39
N ALA A 902 -5.03 -0.38 33.29
CA ALA A 902 -4.51 -0.06 31.95
C ALA A 902 -5.56 -0.19 30.83
N VAL A 903 -5.73 0.86 30.02
CA VAL A 903 -6.63 0.88 28.84
C VAL A 903 -5.85 0.52 27.57
N ILE A 904 -6.47 -0.29 26.70
CA ILE A 904 -6.01 -0.60 25.34
C ILE A 904 -7.21 -0.64 24.37
N ASP A 905 -7.02 -0.16 23.14
CA ASP A 905 -8.03 -0.29 22.09
C ASP A 905 -7.92 -1.70 21.44
N LEU A 906 -9.03 -2.42 21.22
CA LEU A 906 -9.02 -3.68 20.45
C LEU A 906 -9.62 -3.49 19.04
N ASP A 907 -8.88 -3.90 18.01
CA ASP A 907 -9.40 -4.02 16.64
C ASP A 907 -10.07 -5.39 16.44
N LEU A 908 -11.39 -5.44 16.60
CA LEU A 908 -12.18 -6.66 16.48
C LEU A 908 -12.16 -7.26 15.06
N GLY A 909 -11.83 -6.46 14.03
CA GLY A 909 -11.62 -6.96 12.67
C GLY A 909 -10.48 -7.99 12.58
N ALA A 910 -9.51 -7.92 13.49
CA ALA A 910 -8.41 -8.87 13.58
C ALA A 910 -8.87 -10.32 13.85
N VAL A 911 -10.06 -10.55 14.42
CA VAL A 911 -10.64 -11.89 14.64
C VAL A 911 -10.96 -12.56 13.31
N ALA A 912 -11.70 -11.88 12.45
CA ALA A 912 -12.02 -12.37 11.10
C ALA A 912 -10.75 -12.57 10.28
N VAL A 913 -9.81 -11.62 10.32
CA VAL A 913 -8.52 -11.72 9.62
C VAL A 913 -7.69 -12.92 10.09
N ALA A 914 -7.66 -13.23 11.39
CA ALA A 914 -6.91 -14.37 11.90
C ALA A 914 -7.57 -15.71 11.52
N ARG A 915 -8.90 -15.79 11.60
CA ARG A 915 -9.67 -16.98 11.18
C ARG A 915 -9.58 -17.22 9.67
N GLY A 916 -9.65 -16.19 8.84
CA GLY A 916 -9.44 -16.32 7.39
C GLY A 916 -8.02 -16.79 7.03
N LYS A 917 -6.99 -16.28 7.71
CA LYS A 917 -5.59 -16.73 7.49
C LYS A 917 -5.34 -18.19 7.86
N VAL A 918 -5.93 -18.67 8.96
CA VAL A 918 -5.82 -20.06 9.41
C VAL A 918 -7.21 -20.53 9.87
N PRO A 919 -8.05 -21.04 8.95
CA PRO A 919 -9.44 -21.43 9.24
C PRO A 919 -9.55 -22.78 9.96
N ALA A 920 -8.73 -22.98 11.00
CA ALA A 920 -8.66 -24.22 11.79
C ALA A 920 -9.98 -24.59 12.47
N LEU A 921 -10.84 -23.61 12.78
CA LEU A 921 -12.18 -23.87 13.32
C LEU A 921 -13.09 -24.52 12.28
N ALA A 922 -13.08 -24.02 11.04
CA ALA A 922 -13.88 -24.53 9.92
C ALA A 922 -13.32 -25.82 9.31
N HIS A 923 -11.99 -25.97 9.27
CA HIS A 923 -11.30 -27.18 8.78
C HIS A 923 -11.37 -28.37 9.74
N ALA A 924 -11.87 -28.17 10.97
CA ALA A 924 -11.94 -29.22 11.97
C ALA A 924 -12.85 -30.38 11.54
N ARG A 925 -12.45 -31.60 11.91
CA ARG A 925 -13.18 -32.85 11.59
C ARG A 925 -13.34 -33.70 12.84
N GLU A 926 -14.44 -34.42 12.91
CA GLU A 926 -14.58 -35.53 13.85
C GLU A 926 -13.59 -36.65 13.50
N PHE A 927 -13.02 -37.29 14.51
CA PHE A 927 -12.13 -38.43 14.37
C PHE A 927 -12.54 -39.55 15.32
N ARG A 928 -12.26 -40.79 14.93
CA ARG A 928 -12.48 -41.98 15.75
C ARG A 928 -11.14 -42.46 16.27
N LEU A 929 -11.07 -42.81 17.55
CA LEU A 929 -9.96 -43.59 18.07
C LEU A 929 -10.08 -45.03 17.54
N PRO A 930 -8.99 -45.68 17.11
CA PRO A 930 -9.00 -47.12 16.89
C PRO A 930 -9.44 -47.82 18.18
N GLN A 931 -10.37 -48.77 18.08
CA GLN A 931 -10.57 -49.72 19.17
C GLN A 931 -9.31 -50.59 19.26
N ALA A 932 -8.81 -50.76 20.49
CA ALA A 932 -7.64 -51.58 20.81
C ALA A 932 -7.96 -53.08 20.74
#